data_AF-A0A7G9YFY7-F1
#
_entry.id   AF-A0A7G9YFY7-F1
#
_cell.length_a   1.000
_cell.length_b   1.000
_cell.length_c   1.000
_cell.angle_alpha   90.00
_cell.angle_beta   90.00
_cell.angle_gamma   90.00
#
_symmetry.space_group_name_H-M   'P 1'
#
loop_
_entity.id
_entity.type
_entity.pdbx_description
1 polymer ?
#
loop_
_entity_poly.entity_id
_entity_poly.type
_entity_poly.pdbx_seq_one_letter_code
_entity_poly.pdbx_strand_id
1 'polypeptide(L)'
;MYNHLWIKIFMYGIIVFIAFIFMRILIHFNLFYIESDSAKYLLSALVQSEAAIIGIVITLTFITVQLIFSYAPQAVGVALKKNYDMWILLFFYGLSISYGLFVLRMIPNKWNGSLDQLDFLTLWGSHVSLEYRICFAYCLGVSAFVAIAPYILNTVDFLKPANIIKILSRDITEYKILRHIKSMKEHKENRTIPVKEDPFQPIMGIINGSVMKSDTTMLRCGLETVINKAVDIIDLYKYSDNEDIPMYFCDHLERAGKYVLQAEDDESAIEIIGCLKNIGILAIKMPSDKAVKTSAQYIEMLGSFAAEKKLRFVTCDAVESLEAIGEFAVQNRLEDAASQVTDSIGTVGMYAAENKIGVAAQYAAKYLGRVGMCAAENELKYAALKAAESLGVVGTYAAENELKYAASKAAESLGDVGKAAAEKGLEDATDQAARSLGDVGKTAERNGLEKAVGQALESLGQVGKIAAENGLRGAAASAAMDLVFFGRFAIDKGNDYTAERVIWFLEKIGKTEEKGKQFERVTWQAAKSLGLLGMDAAEKGKEFENVTNKVLWHLASIGRSAEGQGLEKATKQVAQSFIDIGVFAVKNGLDGTAQEAAKSLAELTISSERIVKVAIQELEQEERYPYALQKFMKLYEQQLEKLRTQNPD
;
A
#
# COMPACT_ATOMS: atom_id res chain seq x y z
N MET A 1 -33.71 -18.25 8.77
CA MET A 1 -34.39 -17.27 9.66
C MET A 1 -35.59 -17.89 10.38
N TYR A 2 -36.47 -18.60 9.67
CA TYR A 2 -37.65 -19.24 10.26
C TYR A 2 -37.33 -20.28 11.36
N ASN A 3 -36.39 -21.20 11.11
CA ASN A 3 -36.15 -22.31 12.05
C ASN A 3 -35.71 -21.86 13.45
N HIS A 4 -34.92 -20.80 13.58
CA HIS A 4 -34.43 -20.34 14.88
C HIS A 4 -35.48 -19.59 15.71
N LEU A 5 -36.43 -18.91 15.03
CA LEU A 5 -37.58 -18.28 15.68
C LEU A 5 -38.57 -19.34 16.17
N TRP A 6 -38.84 -20.37 15.35
CA TRP A 6 -39.71 -21.49 15.72
C TRP A 6 -39.16 -22.30 16.89
N ILE A 7 -37.86 -22.55 16.95
CA ILE A 7 -37.22 -23.22 18.10
C ILE A 7 -37.43 -22.41 19.39
N LYS A 8 -37.31 -21.09 19.32
CA LYS A 8 -37.51 -20.22 20.49
C LYS A 8 -38.98 -20.17 20.93
N ILE A 9 -39.91 -20.03 19.98
CA ILE A 9 -41.36 -20.10 20.26
C ILE A 9 -41.71 -21.45 20.88
N PHE A 10 -41.13 -22.54 20.37
CA PHE A 10 -41.32 -23.88 20.91
C PHE A 10 -40.77 -24.01 22.34
N MET A 11 -39.60 -23.43 22.64
CA MET A 11 -39.03 -23.41 23.98
C MET A 11 -39.93 -22.66 24.99
N TYR A 12 -40.41 -21.47 24.64
CA TYR A 12 -41.36 -20.74 25.49
C TYR A 12 -42.71 -21.49 25.60
N GLY A 13 -43.14 -22.15 24.53
CA GLY A 13 -44.31 -23.03 24.53
C GLY A 13 -44.16 -24.24 25.47
N ILE A 14 -42.97 -24.84 25.54
CA ILE A 14 -42.67 -25.92 26.50
C ILE A 14 -42.79 -25.40 27.93
N ILE A 15 -42.30 -24.20 28.24
CA ILE A 15 -42.41 -23.61 29.59
C ILE A 15 -43.89 -23.49 30.00
N VAL A 16 -44.74 -23.00 29.09
CA VAL A 16 -46.19 -22.90 29.32
C VAL A 16 -46.85 -24.29 29.42
N PHE A 17 -46.40 -25.25 28.61
CA PHE A 17 -46.91 -26.63 28.65
C PHE A 17 -46.54 -27.35 29.95
N ILE A 18 -45.33 -27.17 30.45
CA ILE A 18 -44.89 -27.66 31.76
C ILE A 18 -45.74 -27.02 32.86
N ALA A 19 -46.01 -25.72 32.78
CA ALA A 19 -46.89 -25.03 33.72
C ALA A 19 -48.33 -25.59 33.69
N PHE A 20 -48.84 -25.96 32.51
CA PHE A 20 -50.14 -26.61 32.36
C PHE A 20 -50.16 -28.01 32.98
N ILE A 21 -49.12 -28.82 32.77
CA ILE A 21 -48.98 -30.14 33.41
C ILE A 21 -48.89 -29.99 34.93
N PHE A 22 -48.08 -29.04 35.41
CA PHE A 22 -47.92 -28.77 36.83
C PHE A 22 -49.23 -28.32 37.48
N MET A 23 -50.02 -27.49 36.80
CA MET A 23 -51.36 -27.12 37.25
C MET A 23 -52.29 -28.34 37.37
N ARG A 24 -52.29 -29.23 36.38
CA ARG A 24 -53.08 -30.47 36.43
C ARG A 24 -52.70 -31.34 37.63
N ILE A 25 -51.41 -31.40 37.96
CA ILE A 25 -50.88 -32.12 39.12
C ILE A 25 -51.34 -31.48 40.44
N LEU A 26 -51.17 -30.17 40.60
CA LEU A 26 -51.56 -29.44 41.82
C LEU A 26 -53.05 -29.61 42.15
N ILE A 27 -53.90 -29.61 41.13
CA ILE A 27 -55.34 -29.80 41.28
C ILE A 27 -55.68 -31.26 41.56
N HIS A 28 -55.02 -32.22 40.89
CA HIS A 28 -55.27 -33.65 41.11
C HIS A 28 -54.98 -34.09 42.55
N PHE A 29 -53.95 -33.51 43.17
CA PHE A 29 -53.60 -33.75 44.58
C PHE A 29 -54.33 -32.82 45.57
N ASN A 30 -55.25 -31.97 45.09
CA ASN A 30 -56.00 -31.00 45.89
C ASN A 30 -55.11 -30.06 46.74
N LEU A 31 -53.92 -29.71 46.23
CA LEU A 31 -52.88 -28.95 46.95
C LEU A 31 -53.07 -27.44 46.86
N PHE A 32 -54.13 -26.95 46.20
CA PHE A 32 -54.33 -25.53 45.90
C PHE A 32 -55.76 -25.07 46.21
N TYR A 33 -56.06 -24.93 47.50
CA TYR A 33 -57.31 -24.33 47.99
C TYR A 33 -57.05 -22.88 48.42
N ILE A 34 -57.72 -21.91 47.80
CA ILE A 34 -57.55 -20.48 48.12
C ILE A 34 -58.92 -19.85 48.32
N GLU A 35 -59.12 -19.20 49.48
CA GLU A 35 -60.32 -18.42 49.77
C GLU A 35 -60.48 -17.24 48.79
N SER A 36 -61.73 -16.92 48.43
CA SER A 36 -62.04 -15.96 47.37
C SER A 36 -61.43 -14.56 47.58
N ASP A 37 -61.28 -14.11 48.83
CA ASP A 37 -60.70 -12.79 49.12
C ASP A 37 -59.16 -12.83 49.01
N SER A 38 -58.52 -13.86 49.54
CA SER A 38 -57.08 -14.11 49.36
C SER A 38 -56.70 -14.29 47.89
N ALA A 39 -57.56 -14.93 47.09
CA ALA A 39 -57.36 -15.10 45.65
C ALA A 39 -57.34 -13.76 44.90
N LYS A 40 -58.23 -12.82 45.24
CA LYS A 40 -58.25 -11.47 44.64
C LYS A 40 -56.98 -10.69 44.98
N TYR A 41 -56.56 -10.72 46.24
CA TYR A 41 -55.32 -10.06 46.67
C TYR A 41 -54.09 -10.64 45.99
N LEU A 42 -53.98 -11.98 45.95
CA LEU A 42 -52.85 -12.68 45.31
C LEU A 42 -52.80 -12.41 43.80
N LEU A 43 -53.95 -12.47 43.11
CA LEU A 43 -54.03 -12.26 41.66
C LEU A 43 -53.76 -10.80 41.28
N SER A 44 -54.25 -9.85 42.08
CA SER A 44 -53.94 -8.42 41.92
C SER A 44 -52.44 -8.15 42.11
N ALA A 45 -51.85 -8.73 43.17
CA ALA A 45 -50.40 -8.62 43.42
C ALA A 45 -49.57 -9.26 42.30
N LEU A 46 -50.00 -10.41 41.76
CA LEU A 46 -49.36 -11.09 40.64
C LEU A 46 -49.37 -10.19 39.38
N VAL A 47 -50.55 -9.70 38.96
CA VAL A 47 -50.67 -8.80 37.80
C VAL A 47 -49.83 -7.53 37.98
N GLN A 48 -49.83 -6.94 39.17
CA GLN A 48 -49.02 -5.76 39.47
C GLN A 48 -47.51 -6.07 39.39
N SER A 49 -47.08 -7.21 39.91
CA SER A 49 -45.67 -7.65 39.85
C SER A 49 -45.23 -7.95 38.41
N GLU A 50 -46.09 -8.58 37.60
CA GLU A 50 -45.83 -8.82 36.18
C GLU A 50 -45.71 -7.52 35.40
N ALA A 51 -46.61 -6.55 35.64
CA ALA A 51 -46.55 -5.24 35.02
C ALA A 51 -45.25 -4.49 35.38
N ALA A 52 -44.82 -4.56 36.65
CA ALA A 52 -43.56 -3.96 37.10
C ALA A 52 -42.34 -4.63 36.44
N ILE A 53 -42.33 -5.97 36.35
CA ILE A 53 -41.27 -6.73 35.70
C ILE A 53 -41.16 -6.37 34.21
N ILE A 54 -42.27 -6.27 33.48
CA ILE A 54 -42.26 -5.81 32.09
C ILE A 54 -41.66 -4.41 32.00
N GLY A 55 -42.03 -3.50 32.90
CA GLY A 55 -41.46 -2.16 32.97
C GLY A 55 -39.93 -2.18 33.13
N ILE A 56 -39.42 -3.05 34.00
CA ILE A 56 -37.97 -3.25 34.19
C ILE A 56 -37.33 -3.84 32.93
N VAL A 57 -37.95 -4.84 32.30
CA VAL A 57 -37.44 -5.47 31.07
C VAL A 57 -37.36 -4.47 29.92
N ILE A 58 -38.40 -3.66 29.71
CA ILE A 58 -38.42 -2.63 28.66
C ILE A 58 -37.34 -1.59 28.92
N THR A 59 -37.22 -1.10 30.15
CA THR A 59 -36.21 -0.09 30.51
C THR A 59 -34.79 -0.66 30.40
N LEU A 60 -34.53 -1.88 30.87
CA LEU A 60 -33.24 -2.55 30.72
C LEU A 60 -32.91 -2.81 29.24
N THR A 61 -33.89 -3.19 28.41
CA THR A 61 -33.67 -3.34 26.96
C THR A 61 -33.30 -2.02 26.33
N PHE A 62 -34.02 -0.95 26.68
CA PHE A 62 -33.75 0.38 26.13
C PHE A 62 -32.39 0.90 26.57
N ILE A 63 -32.02 0.75 27.84
CA ILE A 63 -30.69 1.11 28.37
C ILE A 63 -29.59 0.28 27.70
N THR A 64 -29.81 -1.03 27.54
CA THR A 64 -28.91 -1.93 26.83
C THR A 64 -28.68 -1.45 25.41
N VAL A 65 -29.74 -1.16 24.67
CA VAL A 65 -29.68 -0.61 23.31
C VAL A 65 -29.01 0.78 23.31
N GLN A 66 -29.29 1.64 24.27
CA GLN A 66 -28.72 2.99 24.35
C GLN A 66 -27.22 2.97 24.69
N LEU A 67 -26.76 2.07 25.57
CA LEU A 67 -25.35 1.85 25.88
C LEU A 67 -24.60 1.27 24.66
N ILE A 68 -25.21 0.29 23.98
CA ILE A 68 -24.65 -0.35 22.79
C ILE A 68 -24.58 0.60 21.59
N PHE A 69 -25.60 1.44 21.38
CA PHE A 69 -25.69 2.33 20.22
C PHE A 69 -25.38 3.80 20.54
N SER A 70 -24.81 4.07 21.71
CA SER A 70 -24.08 5.32 21.95
C SER A 70 -23.01 5.56 20.86
N TYR A 71 -22.57 4.50 20.18
CA TYR A 71 -21.62 4.51 19.07
C TYR A 71 -22.26 4.74 17.68
N ALA A 72 -23.54 4.39 17.47
CA ALA A 72 -24.22 4.52 16.17
C ALA A 72 -25.75 4.68 16.35
N PRO A 73 -26.25 5.91 16.61
CA PRO A 73 -27.66 6.16 16.92
C PRO A 73 -28.64 5.70 15.83
N GLN A 74 -28.19 5.67 14.57
CA GLN A 74 -28.98 5.25 13.41
C GLN A 74 -29.29 3.74 13.41
N ALA A 75 -28.48 2.91 14.07
CA ALA A 75 -28.65 1.45 14.12
C ALA A 75 -29.59 0.98 15.26
N VAL A 76 -29.96 1.87 16.19
CA VAL A 76 -30.90 1.62 17.31
C VAL A 76 -32.22 1.04 16.83
N GLY A 77 -32.82 1.67 15.81
CA GLY A 77 -34.15 1.29 15.31
C GLY A 77 -34.15 -0.08 14.63
N VAL A 78 -33.06 -0.45 13.97
CA VAL A 78 -32.90 -1.76 13.31
C VAL A 78 -32.69 -2.86 14.34
N ALA A 79 -31.89 -2.60 15.37
CA ALA A 79 -31.59 -3.58 16.41
C ALA A 79 -32.79 -3.86 17.33
N LEU A 80 -33.56 -2.82 17.72
CA LEU A 80 -34.79 -2.98 18.51
C LEU A 80 -35.84 -3.81 17.78
N LYS A 81 -36.02 -3.61 16.47
CA LYS A 81 -36.96 -4.40 15.66
C LYS A 81 -36.52 -5.85 15.48
N LYS A 82 -35.22 -6.13 15.51
CA LYS A 82 -34.65 -7.48 15.31
C LYS A 82 -34.51 -8.29 16.60
N ASN A 83 -34.71 -7.70 17.78
CA ASN A 83 -34.69 -8.43 19.05
C ASN A 83 -36.02 -9.16 19.28
N TYR A 84 -36.20 -10.30 18.61
CA TYR A 84 -37.41 -11.12 18.72
C TYR A 84 -37.67 -11.63 20.14
N ASP A 85 -36.63 -11.78 20.97
CA ASP A 85 -36.76 -12.29 22.33
C ASP A 85 -37.53 -11.30 23.23
N MET A 86 -37.27 -9.99 23.08
CA MET A 86 -38.03 -8.95 23.78
C MET A 86 -39.52 -9.00 23.39
N TRP A 87 -39.81 -9.09 22.08
CA TRP A 87 -41.20 -9.08 21.60
C TRP A 87 -41.98 -10.33 22.00
N ILE A 88 -41.34 -11.50 21.96
CA ILE A 88 -41.95 -12.76 22.42
C ILE A 88 -42.25 -12.69 23.92
N LEU A 89 -41.30 -12.22 24.73
CA LEU A 89 -41.50 -12.08 26.17
C LEU A 89 -42.63 -11.10 26.50
N LEU A 90 -42.65 -9.93 25.84
CA LEU A 90 -43.69 -8.91 26.01
C LEU A 90 -45.07 -9.43 25.61
N PHE A 91 -45.16 -10.26 24.58
CA PHE A 91 -46.40 -10.91 24.17
C PHE A 91 -46.90 -11.92 25.22
N PHE A 92 -46.05 -12.81 25.73
CA PHE A 92 -46.44 -13.80 26.75
C PHE A 92 -46.85 -13.13 28.06
N TYR A 93 -46.11 -12.12 28.49
CA TYR A 93 -46.45 -11.33 29.67
C TYR A 93 -47.73 -10.51 29.50
N GLY A 94 -47.93 -9.89 28.35
CA GLY A 94 -49.19 -9.19 28.04
C GLY A 94 -50.40 -10.13 28.06
N LEU A 95 -50.23 -11.36 27.57
CA LEU A 95 -51.25 -12.41 27.64
C LEU A 95 -51.50 -12.86 29.08
N SER A 96 -50.46 -13.00 29.91
CA SER A 96 -50.56 -13.30 31.34
C SER A 96 -51.36 -12.25 32.10
N ILE A 97 -50.99 -10.97 31.94
CA ILE A 97 -51.66 -9.84 32.58
C ILE A 97 -53.12 -9.76 32.12
N SER A 98 -53.38 -9.89 30.82
CA SER A 98 -54.73 -9.84 30.27
C SER A 98 -55.60 -10.97 30.84
N TYR A 99 -55.05 -12.18 30.95
CA TYR A 99 -55.74 -13.32 31.53
C TYR A 99 -55.96 -13.14 33.05
N GLY A 100 -54.95 -12.65 33.79
CA GLY A 100 -55.06 -12.35 35.22
C GLY A 100 -56.13 -11.30 35.53
N LEU A 101 -56.18 -10.20 34.76
CA LEU A 101 -57.23 -9.18 34.87
C LEU A 101 -58.62 -9.72 34.51
N PHE A 102 -58.69 -10.57 33.49
CA PHE A 102 -59.93 -11.25 33.10
C PHE A 102 -60.46 -12.14 34.22
N VAL A 103 -59.59 -12.97 34.83
CA VAL A 103 -59.96 -13.81 35.97
C VAL A 103 -60.35 -12.95 37.17
N LEU A 104 -59.66 -11.83 37.44
CA LEU A 104 -60.00 -10.91 38.54
C LEU A 104 -61.41 -10.34 38.40
N ARG A 105 -61.83 -9.97 37.17
CA ARG A 105 -63.20 -9.50 36.88
C ARG A 105 -64.26 -10.59 37.09
N MET A 106 -63.89 -11.86 37.02
CA MET A 106 -64.79 -13.01 37.18
C MET A 106 -65.00 -13.42 38.65
N ILE A 107 -64.18 -12.95 39.60
CA ILE A 107 -64.34 -13.31 41.02
C ILE A 107 -65.42 -12.41 41.65
N PRO A 108 -66.58 -12.95 42.09
CA PRO A 108 -67.70 -12.15 42.56
C PRO A 108 -67.35 -11.34 43.82
N ASN A 109 -67.69 -10.05 43.81
CA ASN A 109 -67.59 -9.14 44.95
C ASN A 109 -68.90 -9.20 45.75
N LYS A 110 -69.06 -10.24 46.59
CA LYS A 110 -70.25 -10.52 47.42
C LYS A 110 -71.48 -10.97 46.63
N TRP A 111 -72.10 -12.05 47.10
CA TRP A 111 -73.34 -12.61 46.57
C TRP A 111 -74.50 -11.70 46.99
N ASN A 112 -75.03 -10.91 46.06
CA ASN A 112 -76.31 -10.24 46.20
C ASN A 112 -77.19 -10.68 45.03
N GLY A 113 -78.29 -11.37 45.36
CA GLY A 113 -79.23 -11.90 44.38
C GLY A 113 -79.94 -10.80 43.59
N SER A 114 -79.77 -10.82 42.28
CA SER A 114 -80.83 -10.85 41.25
C SER A 114 -80.20 -10.51 39.89
N LEU A 115 -80.65 -11.26 38.88
CA LEU A 115 -80.24 -11.31 37.46
C LEU A 115 -79.65 -9.99 36.92
N ASP A 116 -78.51 -9.98 36.23
CA ASP A 116 -78.33 -10.66 34.95
C ASP A 116 -76.83 -10.93 34.68
N GLN A 117 -76.33 -12.06 35.18
CA GLN A 117 -74.98 -12.58 34.85
C GLN A 117 -75.09 -13.81 33.94
N LEU A 118 -76.06 -13.76 33.02
CA LEU A 118 -76.20 -14.69 31.92
C LEU A 118 -75.59 -14.06 30.66
N ASP A 119 -74.86 -14.86 29.89
CA ASP A 119 -74.34 -14.58 28.54
C ASP A 119 -72.97 -13.91 28.31
N PHE A 120 -72.03 -13.97 29.26
CA PHE A 120 -70.61 -14.00 28.88
C PHE A 120 -69.93 -15.35 29.15
N LEU A 121 -70.47 -16.14 30.07
CA LEU A 121 -69.92 -17.43 30.50
C LEU A 121 -70.20 -18.59 29.51
N THR A 122 -71.16 -18.42 28.59
CA THR A 122 -71.63 -19.46 27.65
C THR A 122 -70.92 -19.44 26.29
N LEU A 123 -70.18 -18.37 25.94
CA LEU A 123 -69.52 -18.27 24.63
C LEU A 123 -68.20 -19.07 24.51
N TRP A 124 -67.68 -19.58 25.63
CA TRP A 124 -66.46 -20.41 25.69
C TRP A 124 -66.65 -21.73 26.48
N GLY A 125 -67.86 -22.29 26.41
CA GLY A 125 -68.19 -23.72 26.44
C GLY A 125 -67.35 -24.67 27.31
N SER A 126 -67.08 -24.37 28.59
CA SER A 126 -66.50 -25.37 29.49
C SER A 126 -66.87 -25.12 30.96
N HIS A 127 -67.37 -26.16 31.63
CA HIS A 127 -67.68 -26.22 33.08
C HIS A 127 -66.41 -26.23 33.94
N VAL A 128 -65.50 -25.29 33.69
CA VAL A 128 -64.21 -25.19 34.37
C VAL A 128 -64.41 -24.39 35.66
N SER A 129 -64.13 -25.02 36.81
CA SER A 129 -64.26 -24.41 38.13
C SER A 129 -63.46 -23.12 38.25
N LEU A 130 -63.95 -22.18 39.08
CA LEU A 130 -63.26 -20.90 39.33
C LEU A 130 -61.84 -21.13 39.87
N GLU A 131 -61.67 -22.16 40.69
CA GLU A 131 -60.37 -22.62 41.21
C GLU A 131 -59.39 -23.01 40.10
N TYR A 132 -59.86 -23.70 39.06
CA TYR A 132 -59.04 -24.08 37.92
C TYR A 132 -58.54 -22.85 37.15
N ARG A 133 -59.37 -21.81 37.03
CA ARG A 133 -59.00 -20.55 36.35
C ARG A 133 -57.98 -19.74 37.17
N ILE A 134 -58.15 -19.70 38.50
CA ILE A 134 -57.21 -19.03 39.41
C ILE A 134 -55.86 -19.77 39.44
N CYS A 135 -55.87 -21.10 39.57
CA CYS A 135 -54.66 -21.91 39.55
C CYS A 135 -53.93 -21.81 38.21
N PHE A 136 -54.66 -21.79 37.10
CA PHE A 136 -54.08 -21.55 35.77
C PHE A 136 -53.43 -20.18 35.67
N ALA A 137 -54.10 -19.11 36.11
CA ALA A 137 -53.54 -17.76 36.11
C ALA A 137 -52.23 -17.70 36.92
N TYR A 138 -52.19 -18.37 38.08
CA TYR A 138 -51.00 -18.43 38.93
C TYR A 138 -49.85 -19.21 38.28
N CYS A 139 -50.12 -20.39 37.73
CA CYS A 139 -49.11 -21.19 37.04
C CYS A 139 -48.58 -20.47 35.79
N LEU A 140 -49.45 -19.76 35.08
CA LEU A 140 -49.08 -18.96 33.92
C LEU A 140 -48.19 -17.78 34.32
N GLY A 141 -48.47 -17.10 35.44
CA GLY A 141 -47.60 -16.05 35.96
C GLY A 141 -46.24 -16.54 36.48
N VAL A 142 -46.19 -17.68 37.18
CA VAL A 142 -44.92 -18.33 37.55
C VAL A 142 -44.11 -18.71 36.31
N SER A 143 -44.78 -19.22 35.27
CA SER A 143 -44.13 -19.55 34.01
C SER A 143 -43.56 -18.32 33.30
N ALA A 144 -44.26 -17.18 33.38
CA ALA A 144 -43.77 -15.90 32.89
C ALA A 144 -42.51 -15.46 33.65
N PHE A 145 -42.50 -15.60 34.98
CA PHE A 145 -41.32 -15.30 35.80
C PHE A 145 -40.11 -16.16 35.42
N VAL A 146 -40.30 -17.46 35.22
CA VAL A 146 -39.22 -18.37 34.76
C VAL A 146 -38.71 -17.98 33.38
N ALA A 147 -39.57 -17.46 32.50
CA ALA A 147 -39.20 -17.01 31.16
C ALA A 147 -38.25 -15.78 31.15
N ILE A 148 -38.11 -15.06 32.27
CA ILE A 148 -37.13 -13.97 32.41
C ILE A 148 -35.70 -14.50 32.38
N ALA A 149 -35.41 -15.63 33.05
CA ALA A 149 -34.05 -16.16 33.16
C ALA A 149 -33.38 -16.41 31.80
N PRO A 150 -33.99 -17.13 30.83
CA PRO A 150 -33.40 -17.28 29.50
C PRO A 150 -33.31 -15.95 28.73
N TYR A 151 -34.23 -15.02 28.98
CA TYR A 151 -34.18 -13.69 28.36
C TYR A 151 -33.00 -12.85 28.88
N ILE A 152 -32.71 -12.85 30.18
CA ILE A 152 -31.57 -12.14 30.77
C ILE A 152 -30.26 -12.72 30.22
N LEU A 153 -30.12 -14.05 30.19
CA LEU A 153 -28.93 -14.71 29.63
C LEU A 153 -28.72 -14.34 28.15
N ASN A 154 -29.78 -14.37 27.35
CA ASN A 154 -29.72 -13.94 25.95
C ASN A 154 -29.40 -12.45 25.80
N THR A 155 -29.89 -11.59 26.71
CA THR A 155 -29.60 -10.15 26.70
C THR A 155 -28.14 -9.87 27.07
N VAL A 156 -27.58 -10.60 28.04
CA VAL A 156 -26.15 -10.56 28.38
C VAL A 156 -25.27 -11.05 27.22
N ASP A 157 -25.70 -12.10 26.51
CA ASP A 157 -25.00 -12.53 25.30
C ASP A 157 -25.16 -11.53 24.15
N PHE A 158 -26.30 -10.86 24.03
CA PHE A 158 -26.52 -9.79 23.05
C PHE A 158 -25.69 -8.54 23.35
N LEU A 159 -25.37 -8.26 24.61
CA LEU A 159 -24.48 -7.18 25.03
C LEU A 159 -23.03 -7.37 24.59
N LYS A 160 -22.62 -8.59 24.19
CA LYS A 160 -21.25 -8.83 23.71
C LYS A 160 -21.04 -8.17 22.34
N PRO A 161 -20.04 -7.28 22.18
CA PRO A 161 -19.77 -6.56 20.92
C PRO A 161 -19.70 -7.47 19.69
N ALA A 162 -19.03 -8.62 19.81
CA ALA A 162 -18.89 -9.60 18.73
C ALA A 162 -20.24 -10.12 18.19
N ASN A 163 -21.23 -10.31 19.06
CA ASN A 163 -22.55 -10.81 18.65
C ASN A 163 -23.36 -9.74 17.91
N ILE A 164 -23.22 -8.47 18.29
CA ILE A 164 -23.88 -7.34 17.64
C ILE A 164 -23.33 -7.15 16.22
N ILE A 165 -22.00 -7.09 16.10
CA ILE A 165 -21.33 -6.96 14.81
C ILE A 165 -21.69 -8.15 13.91
N LYS A 166 -21.72 -9.38 14.47
CA LYS A 166 -22.17 -10.57 13.73
C LYS A 166 -23.61 -10.44 13.23
N ILE A 167 -24.54 -9.89 14.01
CA ILE A 167 -25.93 -9.68 13.57
C ILE A 167 -26.01 -8.64 12.45
N LEU A 168 -25.28 -7.53 12.57
CA LEU A 168 -25.24 -6.48 11.56
C LEU A 168 -24.58 -6.98 10.26
N SER A 169 -23.52 -7.77 10.37
CA SER A 169 -22.83 -8.34 9.21
C SER A 169 -23.68 -9.29 8.37
N ARG A 170 -24.78 -9.82 8.92
CA ARG A 170 -25.74 -10.63 8.14
C ARG A 170 -26.50 -9.81 7.10
N ASP A 171 -26.57 -8.49 7.27
CA ASP A 171 -27.16 -7.61 6.26
C ASP A 171 -26.18 -7.26 5.13
N ILE A 172 -24.88 -7.51 5.34
CA ILE A 172 -23.86 -7.41 4.30
C ILE A 172 -24.00 -8.63 3.39
N THR A 173 -24.75 -8.44 2.31
CA THR A 173 -24.98 -9.45 1.27
C THR A 173 -24.81 -8.80 -0.08
N GLU A 174 -24.29 -9.57 -1.03
CA GLU A 174 -24.11 -9.18 -2.43
C GLU A 174 -25.35 -8.46 -3.00
N TYR A 175 -26.54 -9.05 -2.81
CA TYR A 175 -27.80 -8.49 -3.26
C TYR A 175 -28.07 -7.08 -2.72
N LYS A 176 -27.86 -6.87 -1.41
CA LYS A 176 -28.12 -5.58 -0.77
C LYS A 176 -27.08 -4.53 -1.19
N ILE A 177 -25.82 -4.94 -1.35
CA ILE A 177 -24.74 -4.07 -1.85
C ILE A 177 -25.03 -3.60 -3.26
N LEU A 178 -25.29 -4.52 -4.20
CA LEU A 178 -25.61 -4.16 -5.58
C LEU A 178 -26.85 -3.28 -5.69
N ARG A 179 -27.87 -3.56 -4.88
CA ARG A 179 -29.09 -2.75 -4.80
C ARG A 179 -28.78 -1.32 -4.32
N HIS A 180 -27.88 -1.17 -3.35
CA HIS A 180 -27.44 0.14 -2.86
C HIS A 180 -26.64 0.89 -3.92
N ILE A 181 -25.63 0.26 -4.53
CA ILE A 181 -24.80 0.84 -5.59
C ILE A 181 -25.66 1.30 -6.78
N LYS A 182 -26.62 0.45 -7.21
CA LYS A 182 -27.56 0.82 -8.27
C LYS A 182 -28.39 2.06 -7.90
N SER A 183 -28.89 2.13 -6.67
CA SER A 183 -29.64 3.31 -6.21
C SER A 183 -28.77 4.58 -6.14
N MET A 184 -27.47 4.46 -5.86
CA MET A 184 -26.53 5.59 -5.93
C MET A 184 -26.33 6.08 -7.37
N LYS A 185 -26.15 5.17 -8.32
CA LYS A 185 -26.02 5.49 -9.75
C LYS A 185 -27.29 6.19 -10.27
N GLU A 186 -28.46 5.65 -9.96
CA GLU A 186 -29.77 6.21 -10.32
C GLU A 186 -30.00 7.60 -9.69
N HIS A 187 -29.63 7.80 -8.42
CA HIS A 187 -29.72 9.11 -7.77
C HIS A 187 -28.77 10.14 -8.41
N LYS A 188 -27.58 9.72 -8.84
CA LYS A 188 -26.60 10.63 -9.50
C LYS A 188 -27.15 11.17 -10.82
N GLU A 189 -27.90 10.35 -11.55
CA GLU A 189 -28.59 10.73 -12.79
C GLU A 189 -29.90 11.50 -12.53
N ASN A 190 -30.64 11.12 -11.49
CA ASN A 190 -31.88 11.78 -11.09
C ASN A 190 -31.96 12.00 -9.57
N ARG A 191 -31.71 13.24 -9.14
CA ARG A 191 -31.68 13.65 -7.72
C ARG A 191 -33.00 13.48 -6.96
N THR A 192 -34.09 13.11 -7.62
CA THR A 192 -35.40 12.86 -6.98
C THR A 192 -35.58 11.44 -6.46
N ILE A 193 -34.70 10.50 -6.85
CA ILE A 193 -34.77 9.09 -6.42
C ILE A 193 -33.98 8.95 -5.12
N PRO A 194 -34.59 8.52 -4.00
CA PRO A 194 -33.87 8.39 -2.73
C PRO A 194 -32.85 7.24 -2.75
N VAL A 195 -31.66 7.48 -2.20
CA VAL A 195 -30.63 6.44 -2.03
C VAL A 195 -31.10 5.42 -0.99
N LYS A 196 -30.97 4.14 -1.29
CA LYS A 196 -31.31 3.06 -0.34
C LYS A 196 -30.26 3.00 0.77
N GLU A 197 -30.65 2.53 1.95
CA GLU A 197 -29.72 2.41 3.09
C GLU A 197 -28.49 1.57 2.74
N ASP A 198 -27.33 2.07 3.17
CA ASP A 198 -26.05 1.41 3.00
C ASP A 198 -25.93 0.23 4.00
N PRO A 199 -25.69 -1.01 3.53
CA PRO A 199 -25.59 -2.18 4.41
C PRO A 199 -24.35 -2.19 5.33
N PHE A 200 -23.30 -1.44 5.02
CA PHE A 200 -22.08 -1.27 5.83
C PHE A 200 -22.16 -0.14 6.84
N GLN A 201 -22.96 0.89 6.56
CA GLN A 201 -23.06 2.08 7.40
C GLN A 201 -23.29 1.79 8.90
N PRO A 202 -24.09 0.79 9.32
CA PRO A 202 -24.20 0.44 10.73
C PRO A 202 -22.89 -0.04 11.37
N ILE A 203 -22.12 -0.86 10.67
CA ILE A 203 -20.83 -1.37 11.16
C ILE A 203 -19.77 -0.28 11.10
N MET A 204 -19.77 0.53 10.05
CA MET A 204 -18.89 1.70 9.94
C MET A 204 -19.15 2.73 11.04
N GLY A 205 -20.41 2.93 11.43
CA GLY A 205 -20.76 3.75 12.58
C GLY A 205 -20.18 3.20 13.89
N ILE A 206 -20.21 1.87 14.08
CA ILE A 206 -19.59 1.22 15.23
C ILE A 206 -18.07 1.41 15.22
N ILE A 207 -17.42 1.18 14.08
CA ILE A 207 -15.97 1.38 13.89
C ILE A 207 -15.59 2.82 14.27
N ASN A 208 -16.27 3.81 13.68
CA ASN A 208 -15.99 5.22 13.94
C ASN A 208 -16.25 5.60 15.40
N GLY A 209 -17.36 5.13 15.97
CA GLY A 209 -17.66 5.35 17.38
C GLY A 209 -16.62 4.71 18.31
N SER A 210 -16.11 3.53 17.95
CA SER A 210 -15.09 2.81 18.74
C SER A 210 -13.77 3.58 18.74
N VAL A 211 -13.37 4.12 17.59
CA VAL A 211 -12.20 5.01 17.45
C VAL A 211 -12.33 6.23 18.37
N MET A 212 -13.48 6.92 18.36
CA MET A 212 -13.70 8.11 19.19
C MET A 212 -13.66 7.84 20.71
N LYS A 213 -13.93 6.61 21.14
CA LYS A 213 -13.90 6.22 22.56
C LYS A 213 -12.70 5.35 22.92
N SER A 214 -11.77 5.15 22.00
CA SER A 214 -10.58 4.31 22.16
C SER A 214 -10.89 2.85 22.57
N ASP A 215 -12.02 2.30 22.10
CA ASP A 215 -12.38 0.88 22.31
C ASP A 215 -11.78 0.02 21.18
N THR A 216 -10.53 -0.39 21.39
CA THR A 216 -9.77 -1.19 20.42
C THR A 216 -10.39 -2.58 20.18
N THR A 217 -11.12 -3.12 21.17
CA THR A 217 -11.75 -4.46 21.04
C THR A 217 -12.94 -4.41 20.10
N MET A 218 -13.80 -3.39 20.24
CA MET A 218 -14.95 -3.21 19.37
C MET A 218 -14.53 -2.81 17.95
N LEU A 219 -13.48 -1.99 17.83
CA LEU A 219 -12.87 -1.62 16.56
C LEU A 219 -12.36 -2.86 15.80
N ARG A 220 -11.51 -3.67 16.44
CA ARG A 220 -10.95 -4.89 15.83
C ARG A 220 -12.02 -5.90 15.42
N CYS A 221 -13.00 -6.18 16.30
CA CYS A 221 -14.11 -7.07 15.95
C CYS A 221 -14.93 -6.55 14.75
N GLY A 222 -15.10 -5.22 14.66
CA GLY A 222 -15.82 -4.57 13.57
C GLY A 222 -15.10 -4.73 12.24
N LEU A 223 -13.80 -4.42 12.24
CA LEU A 223 -12.91 -4.57 11.11
C LEU A 223 -12.84 -6.03 10.67
N GLU A 224 -12.49 -6.97 11.56
CA GLU A 224 -12.35 -8.39 11.24
C GLU A 224 -13.61 -8.95 10.55
N THR A 225 -14.79 -8.52 11.00
CA THR A 225 -16.05 -8.96 10.41
C THR A 225 -16.28 -8.39 9.01
N VAL A 226 -15.97 -7.10 8.80
CA VAL A 226 -16.03 -6.46 7.47
C VAL A 226 -15.07 -7.14 6.51
N ILE A 227 -13.86 -7.44 6.98
CA ILE A 227 -12.78 -8.07 6.22
C ILE A 227 -13.20 -9.46 5.76
N ASN A 228 -13.64 -10.31 6.68
CA ASN A 228 -14.08 -11.66 6.35
C ASN A 228 -15.25 -11.65 5.36
N LYS A 229 -16.19 -10.71 5.51
CA LYS A 229 -17.29 -10.54 4.57
C LYS A 229 -16.83 -10.01 3.21
N ALA A 230 -15.85 -9.12 3.17
CA ALA A 230 -15.26 -8.62 1.94
C ALA A 230 -14.62 -9.76 1.15
N VAL A 231 -13.78 -10.55 1.80
CA VAL A 231 -13.11 -11.70 1.18
C VAL A 231 -14.13 -12.73 0.68
N ASP A 232 -15.12 -13.11 1.51
CA ASP A 232 -16.18 -14.05 1.15
C ASP A 232 -16.93 -13.62 -0.13
N ILE A 233 -17.28 -12.33 -0.23
CA ILE A 233 -18.09 -11.81 -1.33
C ILE A 233 -17.22 -11.58 -2.56
N ILE A 234 -16.02 -11.02 -2.41
CA ILE A 234 -15.13 -10.73 -3.54
C ILE A 234 -14.64 -12.02 -4.21
N ASP A 235 -14.44 -13.11 -3.46
CA ASP A 235 -14.04 -14.39 -4.06
C ASP A 235 -15.11 -14.95 -5.03
N LEU A 236 -16.40 -14.62 -4.82
CA LEU A 236 -17.48 -14.95 -5.78
C LEU A 236 -17.35 -14.16 -7.09
N TYR A 237 -16.65 -13.03 -7.07
CA TYR A 237 -16.53 -12.07 -8.18
C TYR A 237 -15.21 -12.17 -8.92
N LYS A 238 -14.36 -13.12 -8.56
CA LYS A 238 -13.01 -13.32 -9.09
C LYS A 238 -12.90 -13.37 -10.62
N TYR A 239 -13.97 -13.77 -11.32
CA TYR A 239 -14.05 -13.83 -12.78
C TYR A 239 -15.17 -12.95 -13.37
N SER A 240 -15.70 -12.04 -12.57
CA SER A 240 -16.77 -11.13 -12.97
C SER A 240 -16.17 -9.83 -13.52
N ASP A 241 -16.75 -9.32 -14.61
CA ASP A 241 -16.42 -7.99 -15.16
C ASP A 241 -16.87 -6.85 -14.23
N ASN A 242 -17.73 -7.14 -13.25
CA ASN A 242 -18.26 -6.15 -12.32
C ASN A 242 -17.34 -5.95 -11.10
N GLU A 243 -16.59 -4.85 -11.11
CA GLU A 243 -15.75 -4.41 -9.99
C GLU A 243 -16.44 -3.48 -8.98
N ASP A 244 -17.73 -3.18 -9.17
CA ASP A 244 -18.44 -2.24 -8.29
C ASP A 244 -18.38 -2.69 -6.83
N ILE A 245 -18.39 -4.01 -6.56
CA ILE A 245 -18.34 -4.57 -5.21
C ILE A 245 -16.95 -4.40 -4.58
N PRO A 246 -15.84 -4.88 -5.16
CA PRO A 246 -14.50 -4.61 -4.65
C PRO A 246 -14.25 -3.13 -4.39
N MET A 247 -14.63 -2.26 -5.33
CA MET A 247 -14.50 -0.80 -5.18
C MET A 247 -15.29 -0.28 -3.98
N TYR A 248 -16.53 -0.73 -3.81
CA TYR A 248 -17.38 -0.33 -2.70
C TYR A 248 -16.79 -0.73 -1.34
N PHE A 249 -16.11 -1.88 -1.26
CA PHE A 249 -15.36 -2.26 -0.06
C PHE A 249 -14.15 -1.36 0.19
N CYS A 250 -13.38 -1.06 -0.86
CA CYS A 250 -12.24 -0.16 -0.77
C CYS A 250 -12.66 1.23 -0.24
N ASP A 251 -13.77 1.80 -0.74
CA ASP A 251 -14.28 3.11 -0.30
C ASP A 251 -14.61 3.16 1.20
N HIS A 252 -15.19 2.10 1.76
CA HIS A 252 -15.50 2.06 3.19
C HIS A 252 -14.25 1.86 4.04
N LEU A 253 -13.32 1.00 3.61
CA LEU A 253 -12.06 0.79 4.30
C LEU A 253 -11.18 2.04 4.32
N GLU A 254 -11.18 2.81 3.23
CA GLU A 254 -10.50 4.10 3.13
C GLU A 254 -10.99 5.10 4.19
N ARG A 255 -12.30 5.21 4.34
CA ARG A 255 -12.91 6.08 5.36
C ARG A 255 -12.56 5.61 6.77
N ALA A 256 -12.66 4.31 7.06
CA ALA A 256 -12.24 3.76 8.35
C ALA A 256 -10.76 4.07 8.63
N GLY A 257 -9.88 3.85 7.65
CA GLY A 257 -8.45 4.06 7.78
C GLY A 257 -8.09 5.49 8.16
N LYS A 258 -8.77 6.48 7.55
CA LYS A 258 -8.59 7.89 7.91
C LYS A 258 -8.92 8.18 9.38
N TYR A 259 -10.01 7.62 9.90
CA TYR A 259 -10.38 7.83 11.31
C TYR A 259 -9.40 7.15 12.26
N VAL A 260 -9.00 5.92 11.94
CA VAL A 260 -8.04 5.16 12.76
C VAL A 260 -6.68 5.86 12.83
N LEU A 261 -6.18 6.37 11.71
CA LEU A 261 -4.94 7.15 11.68
C LEU A 261 -5.04 8.48 12.42
N GLN A 262 -6.22 9.11 12.46
CA GLN A 262 -6.45 10.30 13.29
C GLN A 262 -6.39 10.01 14.79
N ALA A 263 -6.75 8.79 15.18
CA ALA A 263 -6.65 8.32 16.56
C ALA A 263 -5.28 7.73 16.91
N GLU A 264 -4.34 7.67 15.94
CA GLU A 264 -2.99 7.13 16.11
C GLU A 264 -2.98 5.68 16.64
N ASP A 265 -3.98 4.88 16.24
CA ASP A 265 -4.07 3.45 16.54
C ASP A 265 -3.39 2.62 15.45
N ASP A 266 -2.12 2.32 15.67
CA ASP A 266 -1.26 1.59 14.74
C ASP A 266 -1.80 0.19 14.39
N GLU A 267 -2.31 -0.57 15.38
CA GLU A 267 -2.75 -1.95 15.18
C GLU A 267 -3.94 -2.00 14.22
N SER A 268 -4.94 -1.17 14.46
CA SER A 268 -6.13 -1.09 13.61
C SER A 268 -5.80 -0.54 12.21
N ALA A 269 -4.82 0.36 12.09
CA ALA A 269 -4.40 0.89 10.80
C ALA A 269 -3.72 -0.20 9.94
N ILE A 270 -2.87 -1.01 10.58
CA ILE A 270 -2.23 -2.18 9.96
C ILE A 270 -3.28 -3.19 9.50
N GLU A 271 -4.30 -3.47 10.32
CA GLU A 271 -5.39 -4.38 9.91
C GLU A 271 -6.13 -3.87 8.65
N ILE A 272 -6.44 -2.57 8.58
CA ILE A 272 -7.11 -1.98 7.41
C ILE A 272 -6.24 -2.08 6.16
N ILE A 273 -4.95 -1.73 6.27
CA ILE A 273 -3.97 -1.83 5.18
C ILE A 273 -3.84 -3.28 4.71
N GLY A 274 -3.71 -4.23 5.63
CA GLY A 274 -3.64 -5.66 5.33
C GLY A 274 -4.88 -6.18 4.60
N CYS A 275 -6.02 -5.53 4.75
CA CYS A 275 -7.27 -5.93 4.10
C CYS A 275 -7.46 -5.31 2.74
N LEU A 276 -7.06 -4.06 2.56
CA LEU A 276 -6.88 -3.48 1.24
C LEU A 276 -5.91 -4.36 0.44
N LYS A 277 -4.77 -4.77 1.01
CA LYS A 277 -3.84 -5.72 0.37
C LYS A 277 -4.54 -6.98 -0.13
N ASN A 278 -5.31 -7.65 0.73
CA ASN A 278 -6.00 -8.88 0.36
C ASN A 278 -7.03 -8.65 -0.76
N ILE A 279 -7.76 -7.53 -0.72
CA ILE A 279 -8.69 -7.15 -1.78
C ILE A 279 -7.94 -6.92 -3.09
N GLY A 280 -6.83 -6.17 -3.06
CA GLY A 280 -5.97 -5.94 -4.23
C GLY A 280 -5.46 -7.24 -4.84
N ILE A 281 -4.96 -8.17 -4.02
CA ILE A 281 -4.47 -9.47 -4.50
C ILE A 281 -5.59 -10.33 -5.10
N LEU A 282 -6.79 -10.32 -4.50
CA LEU A 282 -7.94 -11.05 -5.05
C LEU A 282 -8.42 -10.46 -6.38
N ALA A 283 -8.39 -9.14 -6.50
CA ALA A 283 -8.82 -8.40 -7.68
C ALA A 283 -7.91 -8.63 -8.91
N ILE A 284 -6.66 -9.08 -8.73
CA ILE A 284 -5.73 -9.38 -9.85
C ILE A 284 -6.25 -10.46 -10.79
N LYS A 285 -7.16 -11.32 -10.31
CA LYS A 285 -7.76 -12.39 -11.13
C LYS A 285 -8.95 -11.91 -11.95
N MET A 286 -9.43 -10.69 -11.70
CA MET A 286 -10.54 -10.09 -12.41
C MET A 286 -10.10 -9.56 -13.78
N PRO A 287 -11.02 -9.43 -14.75
CA PRO A 287 -10.68 -8.99 -16.11
C PRO A 287 -10.21 -7.53 -16.22
N SER A 288 -10.57 -6.70 -15.24
CA SER A 288 -10.15 -5.31 -15.15
C SER A 288 -9.27 -5.12 -13.91
N ASP A 289 -8.44 -4.08 -13.96
CA ASP A 289 -7.38 -3.81 -12.98
C ASP A 289 -7.71 -2.63 -12.06
N LYS A 290 -8.92 -2.07 -12.18
CA LYS A 290 -9.29 -0.82 -11.51
C LYS A 290 -9.41 -1.02 -9.99
N ALA A 291 -9.94 -2.13 -9.52
CA ALA A 291 -9.99 -2.47 -8.10
C ALA A 291 -8.58 -2.65 -7.50
N VAL A 292 -7.63 -3.21 -8.27
CA VAL A 292 -6.21 -3.31 -7.87
C VAL A 292 -5.62 -1.92 -7.71
N LYS A 293 -5.82 -1.04 -8.71
CA LYS A 293 -5.35 0.36 -8.67
C LYS A 293 -5.96 1.16 -7.53
N THR A 294 -7.27 1.04 -7.29
CA THR A 294 -7.96 1.71 -6.19
C THR A 294 -7.44 1.24 -4.83
N SER A 295 -7.23 -0.07 -4.66
CA SER A 295 -6.65 -0.61 -3.44
C SER A 295 -5.24 -0.05 -3.19
N ALA A 296 -4.40 -0.01 -4.22
CA ALA A 296 -3.05 0.56 -4.12
C ALA A 296 -3.08 2.05 -3.73
N GLN A 297 -3.93 2.85 -4.38
CA GLN A 297 -4.11 4.27 -4.09
C GLN A 297 -4.56 4.54 -2.65
N TYR A 298 -5.41 3.68 -2.08
CA TYR A 298 -5.84 3.83 -0.69
C TYR A 298 -4.76 3.43 0.30
N ILE A 299 -3.99 2.37 0.02
CA ILE A 299 -2.82 2.04 0.85
C ILE A 299 -1.78 3.16 0.77
N GLU A 300 -1.56 3.75 -0.41
CA GLU A 300 -0.68 4.92 -0.59
C GLU A 300 -1.10 6.09 0.29
N MET A 301 -2.37 6.47 0.24
CA MET A 301 -2.90 7.58 1.01
C MET A 301 -2.77 7.33 2.52
N LEU A 302 -3.11 6.13 2.99
CA LEU A 302 -2.97 5.76 4.41
C LEU A 302 -1.51 5.71 4.84
N GLY A 303 -0.63 5.12 4.02
CA GLY A 303 0.80 5.01 4.27
C GLY A 303 1.51 6.37 4.31
N SER A 304 1.14 7.28 3.41
CA SER A 304 1.68 8.65 3.35
C SER A 304 1.25 9.46 4.57
N PHE A 305 -0.04 9.38 4.94
CA PHE A 305 -0.54 10.02 6.17
C PHE A 305 0.13 9.46 7.42
N ALA A 306 0.33 8.13 7.49
CA ALA A 306 1.09 7.51 8.57
C ALA A 306 2.54 8.02 8.64
N ALA A 307 3.18 8.25 7.49
CA ALA A 307 4.53 8.79 7.43
C ALA A 307 4.60 10.24 7.94
N GLU A 308 3.64 11.09 7.58
CA GLU A 308 3.51 12.46 8.12
C GLU A 308 3.33 12.46 9.64
N LYS A 309 2.57 11.49 10.16
CA LYS A 309 2.37 11.26 11.59
C LYS A 309 3.52 10.53 12.28
N LYS A 310 4.56 10.13 11.53
CA LYS A 310 5.72 9.38 12.02
C LYS A 310 5.36 8.01 12.62
N LEU A 311 4.25 7.42 12.19
CA LEU A 311 3.79 6.09 12.60
C LEU A 311 4.58 5.01 11.83
N ARG A 312 5.83 4.78 12.27
CA ARG A 312 6.81 3.96 11.57
C ARG A 312 6.28 2.58 11.15
N PHE A 313 5.58 1.88 12.04
CA PHE A 313 5.13 0.51 11.79
C PHE A 313 4.06 0.46 10.70
N VAL A 314 3.08 1.38 10.76
CA VAL A 314 2.02 1.51 9.77
C VAL A 314 2.58 1.88 8.40
N THR A 315 3.54 2.81 8.33
CA THR A 315 4.22 3.15 7.07
C THR A 315 4.96 1.94 6.49
N CYS A 316 5.65 1.15 7.31
CA CYS A 316 6.34 -0.06 6.82
C CYS A 316 5.33 -1.08 6.27
N ASP A 317 4.22 -1.32 6.98
CA ASP A 317 3.18 -2.26 6.57
C ASP A 317 2.48 -1.83 5.28
N ALA A 318 2.28 -0.52 5.07
CA ALA A 318 1.77 0.02 3.81
C ALA A 318 2.67 -0.34 2.63
N VAL A 319 3.99 -0.14 2.78
CA VAL A 319 4.98 -0.43 1.74
C VAL A 319 5.07 -1.94 1.47
N GLU A 320 5.07 -2.78 2.51
CA GLU A 320 5.05 -4.25 2.39
C GLU A 320 3.77 -4.75 1.71
N SER A 321 2.63 -4.13 2.04
CA SER A 321 1.35 -4.47 1.44
C SER A 321 1.29 -4.12 -0.04
N LEU A 322 1.83 -2.96 -0.41
CA LEU A 322 1.95 -2.56 -1.81
C LEU A 322 2.91 -3.46 -2.59
N GLU A 323 4.04 -3.85 -2.00
CA GLU A 323 4.97 -4.82 -2.62
C GLU A 323 4.22 -6.09 -3.04
N ALA A 324 3.47 -6.69 -2.12
CA ALA A 324 2.75 -7.94 -2.39
C ALA A 324 1.80 -7.78 -3.58
N ILE A 325 1.01 -6.69 -3.63
CA ILE A 325 0.13 -6.41 -4.77
C ILE A 325 0.95 -6.26 -6.06
N GLY A 326 2.08 -5.55 -6.02
CA GLY A 326 2.95 -5.29 -7.16
C GLY A 326 3.57 -6.56 -7.73
N GLU A 327 4.09 -7.45 -6.89
CA GLU A 327 4.64 -8.74 -7.32
C GLU A 327 3.57 -9.60 -8.01
N PHE A 328 2.37 -9.70 -7.43
CA PHE A 328 1.28 -10.45 -8.05
C PHE A 328 0.81 -9.78 -9.37
N ALA A 329 0.79 -8.45 -9.45
CA ALA A 329 0.41 -7.74 -10.67
C ALA A 329 1.40 -8.01 -11.81
N VAL A 330 2.70 -7.98 -11.52
CA VAL A 330 3.77 -8.31 -12.49
C VAL A 330 3.67 -9.76 -12.96
N GLN A 331 3.50 -10.72 -12.03
CA GLN A 331 3.35 -12.15 -12.36
C GLN A 331 2.15 -12.43 -13.26
N ASN A 332 1.08 -11.64 -13.15
CA ASN A 332 -0.12 -11.73 -13.99
C ASN A 332 -0.08 -10.78 -15.21
N ARG A 333 1.06 -10.12 -15.47
CA ARG A 333 1.28 -9.19 -16.60
C ARG A 333 0.27 -8.04 -16.65
N LEU A 334 -0.17 -7.55 -15.50
CA LEU A 334 -1.02 -6.36 -15.38
C LEU A 334 -0.14 -5.10 -15.33
N GLU A 335 0.32 -4.63 -16.48
CA GLU A 335 1.31 -3.55 -16.60
C GLU A 335 0.84 -2.24 -15.94
N ASP A 336 -0.39 -1.79 -16.23
CA ASP A 336 -0.95 -0.55 -15.67
C ASP A 336 -1.09 -0.61 -14.15
N ALA A 337 -1.55 -1.75 -13.61
CA ALA A 337 -1.65 -1.95 -12.17
C ALA A 337 -0.28 -2.03 -11.49
N ALA A 338 0.68 -2.75 -12.09
CA ALA A 338 2.04 -2.81 -11.58
C ALA A 338 2.68 -1.41 -11.56
N SER A 339 2.48 -0.61 -12.61
CA SER A 339 2.93 0.78 -12.68
C SER A 339 2.32 1.64 -11.57
N GLN A 340 0.99 1.56 -11.36
CA GLN A 340 0.31 2.30 -10.30
C GLN A 340 0.80 1.88 -8.91
N VAL A 341 1.08 0.59 -8.70
CA VAL A 341 1.61 0.10 -7.42
C VAL A 341 3.04 0.61 -7.19
N THR A 342 3.90 0.60 -8.22
CA THR A 342 5.24 1.19 -8.10
C THR A 342 5.20 2.69 -7.81
N ASP A 343 4.19 3.41 -8.31
CA ASP A 343 3.94 4.80 -7.93
C ASP A 343 3.57 4.93 -6.46
N SER A 344 2.61 4.14 -6.02
CA SER A 344 2.16 4.15 -4.65
C SER A 344 3.30 3.83 -3.66
N ILE A 345 4.19 2.87 -3.97
CA ILE A 345 5.37 2.58 -3.14
C ILE A 345 6.33 3.78 -3.15
N GLY A 346 6.54 4.40 -4.33
CA GLY A 346 7.36 5.60 -4.50
C GLY A 346 6.90 6.76 -3.64
N THR A 347 5.60 7.10 -3.69
CA THR A 347 5.00 8.17 -2.89
C THR A 347 5.18 7.91 -1.40
N VAL A 348 4.80 6.73 -0.90
CA VAL A 348 4.94 6.41 0.54
C VAL A 348 6.42 6.44 0.95
N GLY A 349 7.33 5.95 0.10
CA GLY A 349 8.77 5.99 0.33
C GLY A 349 9.34 7.41 0.39
N MET A 350 8.85 8.32 -0.46
CA MET A 350 9.22 9.73 -0.48
C MET A 350 8.79 10.41 0.83
N TYR A 351 7.52 10.27 1.22
CA TYR A 351 7.01 10.81 2.48
C TYR A 351 7.75 10.22 3.69
N ALA A 352 8.08 8.92 3.66
CA ALA A 352 8.90 8.30 4.69
C ALA A 352 10.30 8.91 4.78
N ALA A 353 10.94 9.20 3.64
CA ALA A 353 12.26 9.82 3.59
C ALA A 353 12.23 11.28 4.10
N GLU A 354 11.26 12.07 3.65
CA GLU A 354 11.03 13.45 4.07
C GLU A 354 10.77 13.55 5.58
N ASN A 355 9.98 12.62 6.13
CA ASN A 355 9.69 12.56 7.57
C ASN A 355 10.73 11.80 8.39
N LYS A 356 11.90 11.47 7.80
CA LYS A 356 13.05 10.82 8.44
C LYS A 356 12.77 9.43 9.02
N ILE A 357 11.81 8.71 8.46
CA ILE A 357 11.50 7.31 8.77
C ILE A 357 12.41 6.40 7.92
N GLY A 358 13.72 6.40 8.24
CA GLY A 358 14.74 5.76 7.41
C GLY A 358 14.50 4.29 7.07
N VAL A 359 13.89 3.52 7.98
CA VAL A 359 13.58 2.10 7.75
C VAL A 359 12.48 1.92 6.71
N ALA A 360 11.43 2.74 6.74
CA ALA A 360 10.35 2.67 5.76
C ALA A 360 10.83 3.13 4.37
N ALA A 361 11.62 4.21 4.30
CA ALA A 361 12.24 4.65 3.05
C ALA A 361 13.18 3.58 2.45
N GLN A 362 13.96 2.89 3.30
CA GLN A 362 14.80 1.78 2.88
C GLN A 362 13.97 0.59 2.37
N TYR A 363 12.83 0.29 3.01
CA TYR A 363 11.92 -0.77 2.56
C TYR A 363 11.27 -0.42 1.23
N ALA A 364 10.81 0.82 1.05
CA ALA A 364 10.31 1.30 -0.23
C ALA A 364 11.35 1.15 -1.33
N ALA A 365 12.59 1.58 -1.10
CA ALA A 365 13.68 1.39 -2.05
C ALA A 365 13.95 -0.09 -2.37
N LYS A 366 13.94 -0.97 -1.37
CA LYS A 366 14.13 -2.41 -1.58
C LYS A 366 13.00 -3.03 -2.42
N TYR A 367 11.76 -2.70 -2.09
CA TYR A 367 10.58 -3.31 -2.70
C TYR A 367 10.28 -2.75 -4.10
N LEU A 368 10.52 -1.46 -4.34
CA LEU A 368 10.57 -0.91 -5.70
C LEU A 368 11.60 -1.61 -6.56
N GLY A 369 12.79 -1.90 -6.01
CA GLY A 369 13.82 -2.67 -6.70
C GLY A 369 13.36 -4.06 -7.12
N ARG A 370 12.71 -4.80 -6.20
CA ARG A 370 12.15 -6.14 -6.48
C ARG A 370 11.08 -6.09 -7.57
N VAL A 371 10.06 -5.24 -7.39
CA VAL A 371 8.95 -5.13 -8.34
C VAL A 371 9.46 -4.65 -9.71
N GLY A 372 10.35 -3.65 -9.74
CA GLY A 372 10.94 -3.11 -10.97
C GLY A 372 11.82 -4.11 -11.72
N MET A 373 12.62 -4.91 -11.00
CA MET A 373 13.45 -5.96 -11.60
C MET A 373 12.57 -7.07 -12.19
N CYS A 374 11.58 -7.55 -11.44
CA CYS A 374 10.60 -8.52 -11.94
C CYS A 374 9.84 -7.95 -13.16
N ALA A 375 9.46 -6.67 -13.14
CA ALA A 375 8.78 -6.02 -14.26
C ALA A 375 9.68 -5.97 -15.51
N ALA A 376 10.95 -5.61 -15.35
CA ALA A 376 11.92 -5.62 -16.45
C ALA A 376 12.11 -7.02 -17.02
N GLU A 377 12.28 -8.04 -16.18
CA GLU A 377 12.44 -9.44 -16.59
C GLU A 377 11.23 -9.99 -17.37
N ASN A 378 10.03 -9.49 -17.04
CA ASN A 378 8.77 -9.80 -17.73
C ASN A 378 8.44 -8.86 -18.89
N GLU A 379 9.37 -7.96 -19.26
CA GLU A 379 9.23 -6.99 -20.37
C GLU A 379 8.06 -6.00 -20.19
N LEU A 380 7.65 -5.74 -18.94
CA LEU A 380 6.65 -4.73 -18.57
C LEU A 380 7.30 -3.34 -18.50
N LYS A 381 7.43 -2.73 -19.67
CA LYS A 381 8.19 -1.49 -19.94
C LYS A 381 7.81 -0.35 -19.01
N TYR A 382 6.51 -0.06 -18.90
CA TYR A 382 6.02 1.08 -18.11
C TYR A 382 6.22 0.87 -16.62
N ALA A 383 5.98 -0.35 -16.12
CA ALA A 383 6.20 -0.67 -14.71
C ALA A 383 7.69 -0.61 -14.33
N ALA A 384 8.59 -1.10 -15.19
CA ALA A 384 10.03 -1.01 -14.97
C ALA A 384 10.53 0.45 -15.00
N LEU A 385 10.04 1.24 -15.97
CA LEU A 385 10.33 2.68 -16.05
C LEU A 385 9.88 3.41 -14.78
N LYS A 386 8.64 3.15 -14.34
CA LYS A 386 8.08 3.82 -13.18
C LYS A 386 8.76 3.41 -11.87
N ALA A 387 9.20 2.15 -11.75
CA ALA A 387 10.04 1.74 -10.63
C ALA A 387 11.36 2.52 -10.58
N ALA A 388 12.03 2.72 -11.74
CA ALA A 388 13.26 3.50 -11.79
C ALA A 388 13.04 4.98 -11.42
N GLU A 389 11.95 5.59 -11.89
CA GLU A 389 11.56 6.96 -11.52
C GLU A 389 11.31 7.09 -10.01
N SER A 390 10.44 6.24 -9.45
CA SER A 390 10.11 6.24 -8.02
C SER A 390 11.32 5.97 -7.14
N LEU A 391 12.22 5.07 -7.55
CA LEU A 391 13.48 4.85 -6.85
C LEU A 391 14.38 6.09 -6.83
N GLY A 392 14.44 6.82 -7.96
CA GLY A 392 15.17 8.08 -8.04
C GLY A 392 14.64 9.13 -7.06
N VAL A 393 13.31 9.26 -6.98
CA VAL A 393 12.65 10.16 -6.02
C VAL A 393 12.96 9.77 -4.59
N VAL A 394 12.70 8.51 -4.21
CA VAL A 394 12.96 8.02 -2.84
C VAL A 394 14.44 8.17 -2.48
N GLY A 395 15.35 7.83 -3.39
CA GLY A 395 16.79 7.95 -3.17
C GLY A 395 17.27 9.38 -3.00
N THR A 396 16.72 10.32 -3.77
CA THR A 396 17.08 11.75 -3.70
C THR A 396 16.61 12.35 -2.39
N TYR A 397 15.33 12.15 -2.04
CA TYR A 397 14.80 12.62 -0.75
C TYR A 397 15.50 11.97 0.44
N ALA A 398 15.86 10.68 0.35
CA ALA A 398 16.64 10.01 1.37
C ALA A 398 18.05 10.62 1.51
N ALA A 399 18.68 11.02 0.40
CA ALA A 399 19.98 11.66 0.43
C ALA A 399 19.91 13.10 1.00
N GLU A 400 18.90 13.88 0.63
CA GLU A 400 18.64 15.22 1.19
C GLU A 400 18.37 15.19 2.69
N ASN A 401 17.74 14.13 3.19
CA ASN A 401 17.44 13.95 4.61
C ASN A 401 18.51 13.13 5.36
N GLU A 402 19.70 12.96 4.78
CA GLU A 402 20.86 12.28 5.38
C GLU A 402 20.60 10.81 5.77
N LEU A 403 19.61 10.16 5.15
CA LEU A 403 19.24 8.76 5.39
C LEU A 403 20.16 7.81 4.61
N LYS A 404 21.42 7.73 5.04
CA LYS A 404 22.52 6.98 4.40
C LYS A 404 22.12 5.59 3.88
N TYR A 405 21.43 4.79 4.70
CA TYR A 405 21.05 3.42 4.33
C TYR A 405 19.94 3.36 3.29
N ALA A 406 18.97 4.27 3.36
CA ALA A 406 17.88 4.34 2.37
C ALA A 406 18.40 4.84 1.02
N ALA A 407 19.22 5.91 1.00
CA ALA A 407 19.83 6.43 -0.23
C ALA A 407 20.74 5.38 -0.90
N SER A 408 21.58 4.69 -0.10
CA SER A 408 22.41 3.59 -0.60
C SER A 408 21.56 2.44 -1.15
N LYS A 409 20.44 2.09 -0.49
CA LYS A 409 19.58 1.01 -0.97
C LYS A 409 18.83 1.39 -2.24
N ALA A 410 18.40 2.65 -2.38
CA ALA A 410 17.80 3.16 -3.61
C ALA A 410 18.79 3.09 -4.79
N ALA A 411 20.04 3.49 -4.58
CA ALA A 411 21.09 3.37 -5.60
C ALA A 411 21.42 1.92 -5.98
N GLU A 412 21.42 0.99 -5.02
CA GLU A 412 21.57 -0.44 -5.30
C GLU A 412 20.39 -0.96 -6.14
N SER A 413 19.16 -0.73 -5.69
CA SER A 413 17.94 -1.14 -6.39
C SER A 413 17.82 -0.53 -7.80
N LEU A 414 18.21 0.73 -7.99
CA LEU A 414 18.28 1.36 -9.32
C LEU A 414 19.26 0.64 -10.24
N GLY A 415 20.40 0.19 -9.70
CA GLY A 415 21.38 -0.59 -10.44
C GLY A 415 20.81 -1.93 -10.89
N ASP A 416 20.12 -2.64 -9.99
CA ASP A 416 19.49 -3.93 -10.29
C ASP A 416 18.39 -3.79 -11.36
N VAL A 417 17.48 -2.82 -11.20
CA VAL A 417 16.43 -2.53 -12.18
C VAL A 417 17.03 -2.11 -13.52
N GLY A 418 17.99 -1.19 -13.52
CA GLY A 418 18.63 -0.69 -14.74
C GLY A 418 19.39 -1.79 -15.48
N LYS A 419 20.05 -2.71 -14.76
CA LYS A 419 20.72 -3.86 -15.35
C LYS A 419 19.72 -4.82 -16.00
N ALA A 420 18.68 -5.21 -15.28
CA ALA A 420 17.65 -6.11 -15.81
C ALA A 420 16.94 -5.49 -17.03
N ALA A 421 16.62 -4.20 -16.97
CA ALA A 421 16.06 -3.44 -18.08
C ALA A 421 17.02 -3.42 -19.29
N ALA A 422 18.32 -3.24 -19.06
CA ALA A 422 19.32 -3.21 -20.12
C ALA A 422 19.45 -4.56 -20.84
N GLU A 423 19.50 -5.66 -20.08
CA GLU A 423 19.55 -7.03 -20.60
C GLU A 423 18.31 -7.41 -21.40
N LYS A 424 17.17 -6.77 -21.11
CA LYS A 424 15.89 -6.97 -21.83
C LYS A 424 15.64 -5.94 -22.94
N GLY A 425 16.59 -5.04 -23.18
CA GLY A 425 16.49 -4.03 -24.23
C GLY A 425 15.47 -2.91 -23.95
N LEU A 426 15.12 -2.68 -22.68
CA LEU A 426 14.16 -1.66 -22.27
C LEU A 426 14.85 -0.30 -22.14
N GLU A 427 15.04 0.40 -23.28
CA GLU A 427 15.87 1.62 -23.34
C GLU A 427 15.41 2.72 -22.38
N ASP A 428 14.12 3.05 -22.34
CA ASP A 428 13.60 4.14 -21.51
C ASP A 428 13.79 3.87 -20.01
N ALA A 429 13.52 2.65 -19.55
CA ALA A 429 13.71 2.26 -18.15
C ALA A 429 15.20 2.26 -17.76
N THR A 430 16.07 1.81 -18.68
CA THR A 430 17.52 1.81 -18.46
C THR A 430 18.09 3.24 -18.39
N ASP A 431 17.63 4.11 -19.29
CA ASP A 431 18.02 5.53 -19.35
C ASP A 431 17.54 6.28 -18.11
N GLN A 432 16.29 6.03 -17.68
CA GLN A 432 15.75 6.58 -16.45
C GLN A 432 16.54 6.11 -15.22
N ALA A 433 16.87 4.82 -15.13
CA ALA A 433 17.69 4.30 -14.03
C ALA A 433 19.07 4.97 -13.98
N ALA A 434 19.73 5.15 -15.12
CA ALA A 434 21.01 5.85 -15.20
C ALA A 434 20.93 7.30 -14.72
N ARG A 435 19.93 8.06 -15.17
CA ARG A 435 19.72 9.45 -14.72
C ARG A 435 19.42 9.53 -13.22
N SER A 436 18.51 8.69 -12.75
CA SER A 436 18.15 8.63 -11.33
C SER A 436 19.35 8.27 -10.45
N LEU A 437 20.24 7.38 -10.90
CA LEU A 437 21.51 7.09 -10.22
C LEU A 437 22.43 8.32 -10.16
N GLY A 438 22.53 9.05 -11.26
CA GLY A 438 23.26 10.32 -11.32
C GLY A 438 22.74 11.34 -10.30
N ASP A 439 21.42 11.53 -10.23
CA ASP A 439 20.77 12.49 -9.34
C ASP A 439 20.89 12.10 -7.86
N VAL A 440 20.64 10.82 -7.53
CA VAL A 440 20.81 10.29 -6.18
C VAL A 440 22.27 10.46 -5.73
N GLY A 441 23.23 10.13 -6.60
CA GLY A 441 24.65 10.24 -6.26
C GLY A 441 25.14 11.68 -6.10
N LYS A 442 24.72 12.62 -6.96
CA LYS A 442 25.01 14.07 -6.81
C LYS A 442 24.44 14.62 -5.51
N THR A 443 23.22 14.24 -5.17
CA THR A 443 22.57 14.67 -3.93
C THR A 443 23.22 14.05 -2.71
N ALA A 444 23.60 12.78 -2.77
CA ALA A 444 24.36 12.10 -1.72
C ALA A 444 25.73 12.75 -1.50
N GLU A 445 26.40 13.19 -2.56
CA GLU A 445 27.70 13.86 -2.51
C GLU A 445 27.63 15.20 -1.77
N ARG A 446 26.66 16.05 -2.11
CA ARG A 446 26.39 17.33 -1.43
C ARG A 446 26.15 17.17 0.08
N ASN A 447 25.59 16.03 0.49
CA ASN A 447 25.28 15.71 1.88
C ASN A 447 26.34 14.80 2.55
N GLY A 448 27.49 14.56 1.91
CA GLY A 448 28.59 13.77 2.49
C GLY A 448 28.30 12.27 2.69
N LEU A 449 27.33 11.71 1.97
CA LEU A 449 26.90 10.31 2.10
C LEU A 449 27.75 9.36 1.25
N GLU A 450 29.05 9.26 1.57
CA GLU A 450 30.05 8.52 0.76
C GLU A 450 29.64 7.11 0.35
N LYS A 451 28.96 6.35 1.23
CA LYS A 451 28.47 5.01 0.90
C LYS A 451 27.44 5.03 -0.22
N ALA A 452 26.52 5.99 -0.21
CA ALA A 452 25.51 6.12 -1.25
C ALA A 452 26.14 6.62 -2.57
N VAL A 453 27.12 7.52 -2.52
CA VAL A 453 27.90 7.95 -3.69
C VAL A 453 28.61 6.75 -4.33
N GLY A 454 29.33 5.95 -3.53
CA GLY A 454 30.04 4.77 -4.03
C GLY A 454 29.10 3.73 -4.63
N GLN A 455 27.94 3.49 -4.01
CA GLN A 455 26.92 2.60 -4.56
C GLN A 455 26.32 3.13 -5.86
N ALA A 456 26.00 4.43 -5.94
CA ALA A 456 25.46 5.06 -7.14
C ALA A 456 26.45 4.99 -8.31
N LEU A 457 27.73 5.24 -8.06
CA LEU A 457 28.80 5.10 -9.05
C LEU A 457 28.89 3.65 -9.57
N GLU A 458 28.92 2.67 -8.67
CA GLU A 458 29.05 1.26 -9.07
C GLU A 458 27.85 0.82 -9.90
N SER A 459 26.64 1.10 -9.41
CA SER A 459 25.40 0.81 -10.12
C SER A 459 25.37 1.50 -11.50
N LEU A 460 25.72 2.79 -11.58
CA LEU A 460 25.71 3.55 -12.82
C LEU A 460 26.72 3.01 -13.85
N GLY A 461 27.90 2.64 -13.37
CA GLY A 461 28.93 2.03 -14.21
C GLY A 461 28.50 0.70 -14.81
N GLN A 462 27.89 -0.18 -14.01
CA GLN A 462 27.38 -1.46 -14.49
C GLN A 462 26.20 -1.28 -15.46
N VAL A 463 25.23 -0.42 -15.12
CA VAL A 463 24.10 -0.10 -16.01
C VAL A 463 24.61 0.46 -17.33
N GLY A 464 25.53 1.43 -17.31
CA GLY A 464 26.10 2.02 -18.52
C GLY A 464 26.83 1.00 -19.38
N LYS A 465 27.64 0.12 -18.76
CA LYS A 465 28.35 -0.95 -19.48
C LYS A 465 27.37 -1.91 -20.17
N ILE A 466 26.37 -2.41 -19.44
CA ILE A 466 25.42 -3.40 -19.97
C ILE A 466 24.50 -2.75 -21.01
N ALA A 467 24.09 -1.50 -20.79
CA ALA A 467 23.37 -0.70 -21.77
C ALA A 467 24.20 -0.54 -23.05
N ALA A 468 25.51 -0.30 -22.93
CA ALA A 468 26.38 -0.31 -24.07
C ALA A 468 26.37 -1.71 -24.72
N GLU A 469 26.68 -2.79 -24.02
CA GLU A 469 26.74 -4.15 -24.60
C GLU A 469 25.44 -4.56 -25.34
N ASN A 470 24.28 -4.15 -24.84
CA ASN A 470 22.97 -4.44 -25.44
C ASN A 470 22.48 -3.39 -26.44
N GLY A 471 23.30 -2.38 -26.68
CA GLY A 471 23.08 -1.39 -27.72
C GLY A 471 22.11 -0.24 -27.41
N LEU A 472 21.84 0.00 -26.13
CA LEU A 472 20.96 1.04 -25.61
C LEU A 472 21.73 2.37 -25.48
N ARG A 473 21.64 3.20 -26.53
CA ARG A 473 22.54 4.34 -26.71
C ARG A 473 22.23 5.49 -25.80
N GLY A 474 20.94 5.79 -25.59
CA GLY A 474 20.51 6.85 -24.70
C GLY A 474 21.05 6.61 -23.29
N ALA A 475 20.76 5.42 -22.76
CA ALA A 475 21.17 5.01 -21.43
C ALA A 475 22.70 4.96 -21.25
N ALA A 476 23.44 4.37 -22.19
CA ALA A 476 24.90 4.30 -22.13
C ALA A 476 25.55 5.70 -22.16
N ALA A 477 25.00 6.63 -22.97
CA ALA A 477 25.48 8.00 -23.02
C ALA A 477 25.14 8.78 -21.74
N SER A 478 23.94 8.61 -21.19
CA SER A 478 23.53 9.20 -19.90
C SER A 478 24.46 8.74 -18.78
N ALA A 479 24.73 7.42 -18.69
CA ALA A 479 25.66 6.87 -17.70
C ALA A 479 27.08 7.45 -17.85
N ALA A 480 27.61 7.53 -19.07
CA ALA A 480 28.92 8.12 -19.32
C ALA A 480 29.00 9.62 -18.97
N MET A 481 27.90 10.36 -19.11
CA MET A 481 27.82 11.77 -18.74
C MET A 481 27.87 11.95 -17.22
N ASP A 482 27.08 11.17 -16.48
CA ASP A 482 27.02 11.26 -15.02
C ASP A 482 28.25 10.66 -14.33
N LEU A 483 28.92 9.67 -14.94
CA LEU A 483 30.19 9.13 -14.42
C LEU A 483 31.30 10.18 -14.29
N VAL A 484 31.34 11.19 -15.17
CA VAL A 484 32.31 12.29 -15.07
C VAL A 484 32.20 13.03 -13.75
N PHE A 485 30.98 13.26 -13.29
CA PHE A 485 30.74 13.94 -12.03
C PHE A 485 31.40 13.20 -10.87
N PHE A 486 31.21 11.88 -10.80
CA PHE A 486 31.82 11.08 -9.75
C PHE A 486 33.35 10.98 -9.87
N GLY A 487 33.88 10.96 -11.09
CA GLY A 487 35.33 10.96 -11.31
C GLY A 487 35.97 12.28 -10.86
N ARG A 488 35.33 13.41 -11.16
CA ARG A 488 35.74 14.74 -10.70
C ARG A 488 35.73 14.83 -9.19
N PHE A 489 34.63 14.39 -8.58
CA PHE A 489 34.51 14.30 -7.14
C PHE A 489 35.63 13.45 -6.50
N ALA A 490 35.94 12.30 -7.09
CA ALA A 490 37.02 11.43 -6.60
C ALA A 490 38.39 12.12 -6.67
N ILE A 491 38.68 12.82 -7.77
CA ILE A 491 39.90 13.62 -7.93
C ILE A 491 39.95 14.76 -6.90
N ASP A 492 38.85 15.47 -6.68
CA ASP A 492 38.79 16.54 -5.67
C ASP A 492 39.00 16.04 -4.24
N LYS A 493 38.66 14.77 -3.97
CA LYS A 493 38.80 14.14 -2.66
C LYS A 493 40.11 13.37 -2.44
N GLY A 494 41.03 13.30 -3.42
CA GLY A 494 42.23 12.46 -3.24
C GLY A 494 41.96 10.95 -3.39
N ASN A 495 40.84 10.54 -3.99
CA ASN A 495 40.40 9.15 -4.03
C ASN A 495 40.73 8.49 -5.38
N ASP A 496 42.00 8.15 -5.56
CA ASP A 496 42.53 7.51 -6.77
C ASP A 496 41.76 6.25 -7.15
N TYR A 497 41.44 5.40 -6.17
CA TYR A 497 40.71 4.16 -6.41
C TYR A 497 39.36 4.40 -7.10
N THR A 498 38.62 5.41 -6.63
CA THR A 498 37.30 5.73 -7.19
C THR A 498 37.44 6.39 -8.56
N ALA A 499 38.44 7.26 -8.75
CA ALA A 499 38.73 7.85 -10.05
C ALA A 499 39.09 6.77 -11.09
N GLU A 500 39.95 5.81 -10.71
CA GLU A 500 40.30 4.67 -11.56
C GLU A 500 39.10 3.81 -11.92
N ARG A 501 38.19 3.60 -10.98
CA ARG A 501 36.97 2.81 -11.21
C ARG A 501 36.04 3.51 -12.20
N VAL A 502 35.88 4.83 -12.12
CA VAL A 502 35.15 5.64 -13.11
C VAL A 502 35.79 5.54 -14.49
N ILE A 503 37.12 5.67 -14.55
CA ILE A 503 37.88 5.59 -15.81
C ILE A 503 37.66 4.22 -16.48
N TRP A 504 37.71 3.15 -15.69
CA TRP A 504 37.44 1.80 -16.19
C TRP A 504 36.02 1.66 -16.75
N PHE A 505 34.99 2.17 -16.06
CA PHE A 505 33.62 2.12 -16.57
C PHE A 505 33.45 2.93 -17.87
N LEU A 506 34.02 4.13 -17.95
CA LEU A 506 33.99 4.95 -19.16
C LEU A 506 34.68 4.25 -20.33
N GLU A 507 35.80 3.57 -20.09
CA GLU A 507 36.45 2.73 -21.09
C GLU A 507 35.49 1.64 -21.59
N LYS A 508 34.86 0.87 -20.68
CA LYS A 508 33.96 -0.22 -21.07
C LYS A 508 32.77 0.28 -21.87
N ILE A 509 32.18 1.41 -21.47
CA ILE A 509 31.07 2.04 -22.21
C ILE A 509 31.53 2.44 -23.62
N GLY A 510 32.70 3.08 -23.73
CA GLY A 510 33.22 3.59 -25.01
C GLY A 510 33.79 2.53 -25.95
N LYS A 511 34.27 1.38 -25.44
CA LYS A 511 34.96 0.37 -26.26
C LYS A 511 34.07 -0.64 -26.96
N THR A 512 32.88 -0.87 -26.43
CA THR A 512 32.00 -2.00 -26.78
C THR A 512 32.10 -2.43 -28.26
N GLU A 513 32.50 -3.68 -28.45
CA GLU A 513 32.76 -4.29 -29.76
C GLU A 513 31.44 -4.46 -30.55
N GLU A 514 31.51 -4.48 -31.89
CA GLU A 514 30.38 -4.78 -32.81
C GLU A 514 29.23 -3.78 -32.91
N LYS A 515 29.53 -2.48 -33.07
CA LYS A 515 28.49 -1.46 -32.95
C LYS A 515 28.19 -0.64 -34.20
N GLY A 516 29.15 -0.46 -35.09
CA GLY A 516 28.98 0.33 -36.31
C GLY A 516 28.70 1.81 -36.01
N LYS A 517 28.52 2.63 -37.06
CA LYS A 517 28.43 4.10 -36.98
C LYS A 517 27.38 4.64 -36.00
N GLN A 518 26.37 3.85 -35.71
CA GLN A 518 25.24 4.22 -34.87
C GLN A 518 25.61 4.42 -33.38
N PHE A 519 26.79 3.96 -32.92
CA PHE A 519 27.32 4.19 -31.56
C PHE A 519 28.37 5.30 -31.45
N GLU A 520 28.57 6.06 -32.53
CA GLU A 520 29.50 7.19 -32.53
C GLU A 520 29.23 8.15 -31.36
N ARG A 521 27.96 8.39 -31.00
CA ARG A 521 27.58 9.27 -29.88
C ARG A 521 28.04 8.73 -28.52
N VAL A 522 27.92 7.42 -28.26
CA VAL A 522 28.30 6.82 -26.96
C VAL A 522 29.80 6.85 -26.80
N THR A 523 30.52 6.45 -27.85
CA THR A 523 31.99 6.47 -27.89
C THR A 523 32.53 7.88 -27.75
N TRP A 524 31.93 8.84 -28.47
CA TRP A 524 32.24 10.27 -28.36
C TRP A 524 32.01 10.78 -26.93
N GLN A 525 30.87 10.45 -26.30
CA GLN A 525 30.57 10.87 -24.94
C GLN A 525 31.56 10.29 -23.94
N ALA A 526 31.89 9.00 -24.02
CA ALA A 526 32.87 8.35 -23.15
C ALA A 526 34.28 8.96 -23.31
N ALA A 527 34.72 9.22 -24.55
CA ALA A 527 35.98 9.89 -24.83
C ALA A 527 36.01 11.31 -24.25
N LYS A 528 34.95 12.09 -24.47
CA LYS A 528 34.83 13.45 -23.90
C LYS A 528 34.86 13.41 -22.37
N SER A 529 34.14 12.47 -21.77
CA SER A 529 34.09 12.25 -20.33
C SER A 529 35.47 11.93 -19.75
N LEU A 530 36.22 11.03 -20.36
CA LEU A 530 37.61 10.74 -19.98
C LEU A 530 38.54 11.94 -20.17
N GLY A 531 38.40 12.67 -21.29
CA GLY A 531 39.18 13.88 -21.57
C GLY A 531 39.06 14.91 -20.44
N LEU A 532 37.83 15.21 -20.03
CA LEU A 532 37.56 16.12 -18.92
C LEU A 532 38.21 15.63 -17.61
N LEU A 533 38.07 14.35 -17.28
CA LEU A 533 38.71 13.77 -16.08
C LEU A 533 40.24 13.86 -16.14
N GLY A 534 40.84 13.62 -17.30
CA GLY A 534 42.28 13.75 -17.48
C GLY A 534 42.77 15.18 -17.32
N MET A 535 42.01 16.16 -17.79
CA MET A 535 42.32 17.58 -17.58
C MET A 535 42.28 17.95 -16.10
N ASP A 536 41.22 17.54 -15.39
CA ASP A 536 41.04 17.83 -13.97
C ASP A 536 42.13 17.13 -13.12
N ALA A 537 42.50 15.90 -13.45
CA ALA A 537 43.61 15.17 -12.82
C ALA A 537 44.97 15.84 -13.09
N ALA A 538 45.23 16.26 -14.34
CA ALA A 538 46.45 16.98 -14.69
C ALA A 538 46.56 18.34 -13.98
N GLU A 539 45.43 19.00 -13.72
CA GLU A 539 45.37 20.26 -12.99
C GLU A 539 45.74 20.11 -11.50
N LYS A 540 45.45 18.97 -10.88
CA LYS A 540 45.92 18.67 -9.51
C LYS A 540 47.44 18.42 -9.43
N GLY A 541 48.11 18.26 -10.56
CA GLY A 541 49.56 18.12 -10.64
C GLY A 541 50.04 16.71 -10.27
N LYS A 542 51.24 16.62 -9.67
CA LYS A 542 51.97 15.35 -9.53
C LYS A 542 51.26 14.28 -8.70
N GLU A 543 50.41 14.68 -7.76
CA GLU A 543 49.64 13.75 -6.92
C GLU A 543 48.72 12.86 -7.76
N PHE A 544 48.20 13.38 -8.87
CA PHE A 544 47.28 12.69 -9.77
C PHE A 544 47.90 12.32 -11.11
N GLU A 545 49.24 12.32 -11.22
CA GLU A 545 49.94 11.96 -12.45
C GLU A 545 49.59 10.53 -12.90
N ASN A 546 49.48 9.60 -11.94
CA ASN A 546 49.09 8.21 -12.21
C ASN A 546 47.66 8.10 -12.79
N VAL A 547 46.70 8.83 -12.20
CA VAL A 547 45.32 8.88 -12.69
C VAL A 547 45.28 9.47 -14.11
N THR A 548 46.02 10.56 -14.35
CA THR A 548 46.13 11.18 -15.67
C THR A 548 46.70 10.21 -16.71
N ASN A 549 47.78 9.49 -16.38
CA ASN A 549 48.37 8.49 -17.26
C ASN A 549 47.41 7.32 -17.55
N LYS A 550 46.61 6.90 -16.56
CA LYS A 550 45.56 5.89 -16.77
C LYS A 550 44.48 6.40 -17.72
N VAL A 551 44.03 7.65 -17.57
CA VAL A 551 43.08 8.27 -18.51
C VAL A 551 43.62 8.21 -19.94
N LEU A 552 44.89 8.59 -20.15
CA LEU A 552 45.53 8.53 -21.47
C LEU A 552 45.54 7.12 -22.06
N TRP A 553 45.90 6.11 -21.26
CA TRP A 553 45.91 4.72 -21.68
C TRP A 553 44.52 4.22 -22.12
N HIS A 554 43.49 4.54 -21.33
CA HIS A 554 42.11 4.17 -21.63
C HIS A 554 41.54 4.94 -22.84
N LEU A 555 41.85 6.24 -22.97
CA LEU A 555 41.53 7.05 -24.15
C LEU A 555 42.16 6.48 -25.43
N ALA A 556 43.44 6.11 -25.39
CA ALA A 556 44.12 5.48 -26.53
C ALA A 556 43.41 4.21 -26.97
N SER A 557 42.93 3.44 -26.00
CA SER A 557 42.22 2.22 -26.34
C SER A 557 40.80 2.44 -26.83
N ILE A 558 40.09 3.50 -26.43
CA ILE A 558 38.85 3.93 -27.08
C ILE A 558 39.15 4.43 -28.50
N GLY A 559 40.21 5.22 -28.68
CA GLY A 559 40.63 5.77 -29.98
C GLY A 559 40.90 4.70 -31.02
N ARG A 560 41.64 3.63 -30.66
CA ARG A 560 41.87 2.48 -31.54
C ARG A 560 40.57 1.77 -31.93
N SER A 561 39.64 1.59 -30.99
CA SER A 561 38.34 0.97 -31.28
C SER A 561 37.49 1.87 -32.19
N ALA A 562 37.42 3.17 -31.90
CA ALA A 562 36.68 4.15 -32.68
C ALA A 562 37.19 4.25 -34.13
N GLU A 563 38.51 4.25 -34.30
CA GLU A 563 39.16 4.27 -35.60
C GLU A 563 38.89 2.99 -36.40
N GLY A 564 39.10 1.81 -35.82
CA GLY A 564 38.81 0.54 -36.47
C GLY A 564 37.33 0.36 -36.86
N GLN A 565 36.41 1.06 -36.18
CA GLN A 565 34.98 1.08 -36.49
C GLN A 565 34.55 2.23 -37.42
N GLY A 566 35.47 3.11 -37.82
CA GLY A 566 35.18 4.27 -38.68
C GLY A 566 34.30 5.35 -38.01
N LEU A 567 34.39 5.50 -36.69
CA LEU A 567 33.65 6.48 -35.89
C LEU A 567 34.38 7.84 -35.88
N GLU A 568 34.40 8.52 -37.02
CA GLU A 568 35.25 9.71 -37.23
C GLU A 568 35.10 10.80 -36.16
N LYS A 569 33.88 11.10 -35.69
CA LYS A 569 33.67 12.13 -34.65
C LYS A 569 34.22 11.68 -33.30
N ALA A 570 34.10 10.39 -32.97
CA ALA A 570 34.63 9.86 -31.73
C ALA A 570 36.17 9.84 -31.77
N THR A 571 36.76 9.41 -32.89
CA THR A 571 38.22 9.47 -33.12
C THR A 571 38.74 10.91 -33.00
N LYS A 572 38.03 11.87 -33.59
CA LYS A 572 38.35 13.30 -33.47
C LYS A 572 38.30 13.77 -32.01
N GLN A 573 37.27 13.37 -31.26
CA GLN A 573 37.14 13.74 -29.85
C GLN A 573 38.26 13.14 -28.99
N VAL A 574 38.70 11.91 -29.27
CA VAL A 574 39.87 11.31 -28.60
C VAL A 574 41.12 12.14 -28.89
N ALA A 575 41.34 12.54 -30.14
CA ALA A 575 42.47 13.40 -30.50
C ALA A 575 42.44 14.74 -29.75
N GLN A 576 41.27 15.39 -29.68
CA GLN A 576 41.08 16.62 -28.92
C GLN A 576 41.39 16.42 -27.43
N SER A 577 40.89 15.34 -26.83
CA SER A 577 41.15 15.01 -25.43
C SER A 577 42.63 14.75 -25.14
N PHE A 578 43.40 14.15 -26.05
CA PHE A 578 44.84 14.03 -25.89
C PHE A 578 45.55 15.38 -25.90
N ILE A 579 45.15 16.28 -26.79
CA ILE A 579 45.72 17.63 -26.86
C ILE A 579 45.42 18.39 -25.58
N ASP A 580 44.15 18.39 -25.12
CA ASP A 580 43.74 19.09 -23.90
C ASP A 580 44.51 18.60 -22.67
N ILE A 581 44.58 17.27 -22.46
CA ILE A 581 45.32 16.68 -21.34
C ILE A 581 46.80 17.01 -21.44
N GLY A 582 47.39 16.90 -22.64
CA GLY A 582 48.79 17.21 -22.87
C GLY A 582 49.15 18.67 -22.59
N VAL A 583 48.30 19.60 -23.00
CA VAL A 583 48.45 21.04 -22.72
C VAL A 583 48.37 21.32 -21.23
N PHE A 584 47.41 20.72 -20.52
CA PHE A 584 47.31 20.84 -19.06
C PHE A 584 48.51 20.20 -18.34
N ALA A 585 49.00 19.06 -18.81
CA ALA A 585 50.19 18.41 -18.27
C ALA A 585 51.43 19.31 -18.42
N VAL A 586 51.63 19.93 -19.60
CA VAL A 586 52.71 20.90 -19.82
C VAL A 586 52.59 22.09 -18.89
N LYS A 587 51.39 22.67 -18.77
CA LYS A 587 51.11 23.83 -17.91
C LYS A 587 51.46 23.54 -16.45
N ASN A 588 51.21 22.32 -15.97
CA ASN A 588 51.42 21.91 -14.59
C ASN A 588 52.76 21.18 -14.35
N GLY A 589 53.68 21.17 -15.33
CA GLY A 589 55.01 20.59 -15.18
C GLY A 589 55.05 19.06 -15.11
N LEU A 590 54.04 18.39 -15.67
CA LEU A 590 53.95 16.93 -15.81
C LEU A 590 54.55 16.49 -17.15
N ASP A 591 55.87 16.71 -17.32
CA ASP A 591 56.53 16.47 -18.61
C ASP A 591 56.42 14.99 -19.08
N GLY A 592 56.39 14.03 -18.15
CA GLY A 592 56.18 12.60 -18.46
C GLY A 592 54.79 12.33 -19.06
N THR A 593 53.75 12.82 -18.40
CA THR A 593 52.36 12.74 -18.89
C THR A 593 52.18 13.48 -20.22
N ALA A 594 52.79 14.65 -20.38
CA ALA A 594 52.76 15.39 -21.65
C ALA A 594 53.40 14.58 -22.80
N GLN A 595 54.51 13.88 -22.52
CA GLN A 595 55.13 12.98 -23.49
C GLN A 595 54.23 11.78 -23.84
N GLU A 596 53.56 11.18 -22.86
CA GLU A 596 52.65 10.04 -23.11
C GLU A 596 51.41 10.45 -23.90
N ALA A 597 50.85 11.63 -23.62
CA ALA A 597 49.75 12.21 -24.39
C ALA A 597 50.18 12.50 -25.84
N ALA A 598 51.37 13.08 -26.04
CA ALA A 598 51.94 13.34 -27.36
C ALA A 598 52.19 12.05 -28.15
N LYS A 599 52.69 11.00 -27.49
CA LYS A 599 52.89 9.69 -28.09
C LYS A 599 51.57 9.03 -28.50
N SER A 600 50.57 9.04 -27.62
CA SER A 600 49.24 8.47 -27.91
C SER A 600 48.54 9.19 -29.07
N LEU A 601 48.68 10.52 -29.15
CA LEU A 601 48.20 11.31 -30.27
C LEU A 601 48.94 10.96 -31.57
N ALA A 602 50.27 10.81 -31.52
CA ALA A 602 51.07 10.44 -32.68
C ALA A 602 50.74 9.04 -33.22
N GLU A 603 50.50 8.06 -32.32
CA GLU A 603 50.02 6.73 -32.70
C GLU A 603 48.66 6.81 -33.41
N LEU A 604 47.73 7.64 -32.92
CA LEU A 604 46.44 7.87 -33.57
C LEU A 604 46.57 8.59 -34.91
N THR A 605 47.56 9.48 -35.07
CA THR A 605 47.84 10.14 -36.35
C THR A 605 48.29 9.16 -37.42
N ILE A 606 49.03 8.11 -37.07
CA ILE A 606 49.51 7.11 -38.04
C ILE A 606 48.33 6.39 -38.69
N SER A 607 47.29 6.04 -37.91
CA SER A 607 46.09 5.39 -38.44
C SER A 607 45.04 6.36 -38.98
N SER A 608 45.01 7.63 -38.51
CA SER A 608 43.93 8.57 -38.79
C SER A 608 44.40 10.02 -39.02
N GLU A 609 45.44 10.20 -39.84
CA GLU A 609 46.09 11.49 -40.06
C GLU A 609 45.12 12.62 -40.41
N ARG A 610 44.17 12.37 -41.32
CA ARG A 610 43.17 13.36 -41.74
C ARG A 610 42.34 13.86 -40.56
N ILE A 611 41.89 12.95 -39.70
CA ILE A 611 41.01 13.27 -38.57
C ILE A 611 41.78 14.05 -37.51
N VAL A 612 43.01 13.63 -37.20
CA VAL A 612 43.85 14.31 -36.21
C VAL A 612 44.24 15.72 -36.67
N LYS A 613 44.56 15.92 -37.96
CA LYS A 613 44.82 17.27 -38.50
C LYS A 613 43.64 18.22 -38.32
N VAL A 614 42.41 17.75 -38.54
CA VAL A 614 41.20 18.56 -38.31
C VAL A 614 41.05 18.91 -36.83
N ALA A 615 41.30 17.95 -35.92
CA ALA A 615 41.25 18.21 -34.48
C ALA A 615 42.26 19.28 -34.04
N ILE A 616 43.50 19.24 -34.56
CA ILE A 616 44.55 20.22 -34.27
C ILE A 616 44.14 21.61 -34.77
N GLN A 617 43.68 21.72 -36.03
CA GLN A 617 43.31 22.99 -36.64
C GLN A 617 42.19 23.72 -35.88
N GLU A 618 41.21 23.00 -35.35
CA GLU A 618 40.12 23.61 -34.57
C GLU A 618 40.61 24.14 -33.23
N LEU A 619 41.52 23.42 -32.57
CA LEU A 619 42.08 23.86 -31.27
C LEU A 619 43.03 25.05 -31.42
N GLU A 620 43.77 25.15 -32.53
CA GLU A 620 44.59 26.33 -32.84
C GLU A 620 43.75 27.61 -32.99
N GLN A 621 42.47 27.49 -33.36
CA GLN A 621 41.55 28.62 -33.47
C GLN A 621 40.94 29.05 -32.13
N GLU A 622 41.00 28.24 -31.08
CA GLU A 622 40.41 28.55 -29.76
C GLU A 622 41.31 29.44 -28.87
N GLU A 623 42.54 29.77 -29.29
CA GLU A 623 43.51 30.63 -28.55
C GLU A 623 43.76 30.23 -27.07
N ARG A 624 43.52 28.97 -26.70
CA ARG A 624 43.69 28.48 -25.33
C ARG A 624 45.15 28.11 -25.03
N TYR A 625 45.78 28.79 -24.07
CA TYR A 625 47.15 28.52 -23.58
C TYR A 625 48.23 28.41 -24.68
N PRO A 626 48.51 29.48 -25.45
CA PRO A 626 49.34 29.42 -26.65
C PRO A 626 50.75 28.87 -26.40
N TYR A 627 51.37 29.18 -25.25
CA TYR A 627 52.69 28.66 -24.90
C TYR A 627 52.69 27.15 -24.59
N ALA A 628 51.73 26.69 -23.79
CA ALA A 628 51.64 25.28 -23.41
C ALA A 628 51.25 24.41 -24.62
N LEU A 629 50.35 24.91 -25.47
CA LEU A 629 50.02 24.30 -26.76
C LEU A 629 51.24 24.19 -27.65
N GLN A 630 52.01 25.27 -27.85
CA GLN A 630 53.21 25.22 -28.69
C GLN A 630 54.26 24.23 -28.16
N LYS A 631 54.47 24.18 -26.83
CA LYS A 631 55.40 23.22 -26.23
C LYS A 631 54.89 21.77 -26.38
N PHE A 632 53.59 21.53 -26.22
CA PHE A 632 52.98 20.22 -26.45
C PHE A 632 53.10 19.78 -27.91
N MET A 633 52.82 20.66 -28.87
CA MET A 633 52.91 20.36 -30.30
C MET A 633 54.33 19.97 -30.73
N LYS A 634 55.37 20.59 -30.16
CA LYS A 634 56.76 20.16 -30.37
C LYS A 634 57.02 18.73 -29.88
N LEU A 635 56.45 18.35 -28.73
CA LEU A 635 56.56 16.97 -28.23
C LEU A 635 55.85 15.99 -29.16
N TYR A 636 54.65 16.36 -29.62
CA TYR A 636 53.89 15.57 -30.59
C TYR A 636 54.65 15.35 -31.90
N GLU A 637 55.19 16.41 -32.51
CA GLU A 637 55.98 16.32 -33.75
C GLU A 637 57.20 15.39 -33.57
N GLN A 638 57.91 15.52 -32.45
CA GLN A 638 59.04 14.64 -32.13
C GLN A 638 58.63 13.17 -32.00
N GLN A 639 57.48 12.88 -31.37
CA GLN A 639 57.00 11.50 -31.25
C GLN A 639 56.50 10.95 -32.58
N LEU A 640 55.84 11.77 -33.40
CA LEU A 640 55.38 11.39 -34.73
C LEU A 640 56.54 11.06 -35.66
N GLU A 641 57.61 11.86 -35.64
CA GLU A 641 58.82 11.59 -36.44
C GLU A 641 59.53 10.30 -35.97
N LYS A 642 59.63 10.07 -34.65
CA LYS A 642 60.16 8.81 -34.10
C LYS A 642 59.35 7.59 -34.55
N LEU A 643 58.02 7.66 -34.53
CA LEU A 643 57.20 6.54 -34.95
C LEU A 643 57.27 6.29 -36.47
N ARG A 644 57.32 7.35 -37.29
CA ARG A 644 57.51 7.24 -38.75
C ARG A 644 58.87 6.65 -39.14
N THR A 645 59.90 6.89 -38.34
CA THR A 645 61.24 6.31 -38.57
C THR A 645 61.36 4.87 -38.07
N GLN A 646 60.51 4.44 -37.12
CA GLN A 646 60.48 3.07 -36.59
C GLN A 646 59.54 2.14 -37.36
N ASN A 647 58.48 2.68 -37.99
CA ASN A 647 57.66 2.01 -38.99
C ASN A 647 57.80 2.74 -40.33
N PRO A 648 58.95 2.62 -41.02
CA PRO A 648 59.03 3.03 -42.41
C PRO A 648 58.15 2.09 -43.22
N ASP A 649 57.12 2.62 -43.86
CA ASP A 649 56.32 1.88 -44.86
C ASP A 649 57.20 1.16 -45.89
#